data_AF-A0A2V1DHD8-F1
#
_entry.id   AF-A0A2V1DHD8-F1
#
_cell.length_a   1.000
_cell.length_b   1.000
_cell.length_c   1.000
_cell.angle_alpha   90.00
_cell.angle_beta   90.00
_cell.angle_gamma   90.00
#
_symmetry.space_group_name_H-M   'P 1'
#
loop_
_entity.id
_entity.type
_entity.pdbx_description
1 polymer ?
#
loop_
_entity_poly.entity_id
_entity_poly.type
_entity_poly.pdbx_seq_one_letter_code
_entity_poly.pdbx_strand_id
1 'polypeptide(L)'
;MAGTNDNDEEKQIDAQQHIPNSPVIEKLDAVHKETAHEAAERGPAATDQYGVPPVYLAKEAEARLRLKTDLYIGTTAPPTYAPHKEQVMPLAGFEKDLHPKKVSRICLPEDLGYFPSPPFQLCAISTSISTMHTLILGWIPSFTVIAIIILLGKHRSNIHARASQISDFKKRIPSSELAGGHIEKFRERRDNQSNGSDEQYTLELKAIKRLYHQLHSLEEFPEVLPQAKRLLLSLLKETSRNALGLPEHESILAIRSFSRKRLKEFQRKRDYNIGQKWEQYNLRRKAGGPRELFGNREEAIWWLKQIAPVKYVDGAWLGHIGKVTTPFGLRKTIKDAWQVLSEELGDGDLEKNHVYLYHKLLETISPGFPTAEVLDFIHPRHQLDNLGVWKSAIAQMLISLFPHEFLPEILGFNLHFEAISMETLKAGKELKEVQIDPYYFILHISIDNADSGHTAIASEIVCEYMDYTRRIQGEDAAQKVWKRVQAGYLLSQGLPGVAVCPNLTQQAKISNEYSAPVELEVMRIFNAKAQVGHKIHCGSRVKIGSRSLEEWLDPAAMESKQWQRDLVCALSRSKYWICKGDSSKSRFIRELAWNGRMFGCFTQDECDVLRRWIDDFPNTLLALEDSRTKSGSISEGAVPEDILSEYPVFQSSFSLKFFDTALQSPVSPLLFDSLPDLDIVGRPTSEAFLPLWFSHPCLLQAFVSVPFRTSNKLASTIVRILRAQGGFDIEQDCVAGMDEVRRPDSFGLSGIGMKLLAREGLSELSSFKEVLQAWPSEFAVHMLHISTRPLGYKGLLIGMTTAFAKMHVVFASSPVLAADDQLNLQGIAQRELEGLEFCWRDMMHDDKEHIECCKGYLIAKKEIQKCFPCAKTGEKSVVGHTG
;
A
#
# COMPACT_ATOMS: atom_id res chain seq x y z
N MET A 1 50.71 63.17 16.00
CA MET A 1 50.76 64.30 15.05
C MET A 1 50.38 63.70 13.70
N ALA A 2 49.25 64.01 13.05
CA ALA A 2 48.76 65.33 12.62
C ALA A 2 49.78 66.00 11.68
N GLY A 3 49.47 66.44 10.45
CA GLY A 3 48.24 66.44 9.62
C GLY A 3 48.68 66.68 8.15
N THR A 4 47.92 67.17 7.15
CA THR A 4 46.48 67.52 6.96
C THR A 4 46.34 68.06 5.52
N ASN A 5 45.21 67.80 4.82
CA ASN A 5 44.63 68.62 3.72
C ASN A 5 45.45 68.73 2.39
N ASP A 6 44.93 69.15 1.21
CA ASP A 6 43.57 69.27 0.61
C ASP A 6 43.66 69.43 -0.95
N ASN A 7 42.53 69.24 -1.66
CA ASN A 7 41.91 69.95 -2.82
C ASN A 7 42.69 71.06 -3.63
N ASP A 8 42.39 71.46 -4.89
CA ASP A 8 41.34 71.11 -5.89
C ASP A 8 41.68 71.64 -7.33
N GLU A 9 40.82 71.31 -8.33
CA GLU A 9 40.46 71.97 -9.64
C GLU A 9 41.42 72.91 -10.44
N GLU A 10 41.43 72.75 -11.80
CA GLU A 10 40.88 73.77 -12.75
C GLU A 10 40.69 73.27 -14.21
N LYS A 11 40.20 74.13 -15.13
CA LYS A 11 39.66 73.82 -16.49
C LYS A 11 40.47 74.42 -17.65
N GLN A 12 40.28 73.91 -18.90
CA GLN A 12 39.99 74.79 -20.06
C GLN A 12 39.35 74.06 -21.29
N ILE A 13 39.29 74.73 -22.45
CA ILE A 13 38.26 74.64 -23.52
C ILE A 13 38.90 74.53 -24.93
N ASP A 14 38.32 73.78 -25.89
CA ASP A 14 37.97 74.28 -27.26
C ASP A 14 37.13 73.29 -28.11
N ALA A 15 36.65 73.69 -29.30
CA ALA A 15 35.81 72.91 -30.23
C ALA A 15 35.91 73.37 -31.71
N GLN A 16 35.56 72.51 -32.70
CA GLN A 16 34.83 72.85 -33.97
C GLN A 16 34.62 71.64 -34.94
N GLN A 17 33.86 71.85 -36.04
CA GLN A 17 33.38 70.83 -37.01
C GLN A 17 33.38 71.33 -38.49
N HIS A 18 33.35 70.40 -39.47
CA HIS A 18 32.70 70.39 -40.84
C HIS A 18 33.59 69.71 -41.93
N ILE A 19 33.21 68.61 -42.63
CA ILE A 19 32.21 68.40 -43.74
C ILE A 19 32.57 69.18 -45.04
N PRO A 20 32.44 68.70 -46.32
CA PRO A 20 31.87 67.43 -46.91
C PRO A 20 32.69 66.70 -48.04
N ASN A 21 32.26 65.50 -48.50
CA ASN A 21 31.82 65.16 -49.90
C ASN A 21 31.64 63.63 -50.19
N SER A 22 30.94 63.27 -51.29
CA SER A 22 30.44 61.90 -51.71
C SER A 22 30.15 61.89 -53.24
N PRO A 23 29.48 60.93 -53.96
CA PRO A 23 28.82 59.62 -53.63
C PRO A 23 29.13 58.46 -54.65
N VAL A 24 28.20 57.47 -54.85
CA VAL A 24 27.85 56.65 -56.09
C VAL A 24 27.57 55.12 -55.90
N ILE A 25 26.27 54.74 -55.94
CA ILE A 25 25.57 53.63 -56.67
C ILE A 25 25.59 52.10 -56.26
N GLU A 26 24.35 51.60 -56.02
CA GLU A 26 23.66 50.29 -56.26
C GLU A 26 23.93 48.90 -55.59
N LYS A 27 22.80 48.36 -55.05
CA LYS A 27 22.15 47.02 -55.25
C LYS A 27 22.35 45.79 -54.31
N LEU A 28 21.19 45.37 -53.80
CA LEU A 28 20.63 44.01 -53.61
C LEU A 28 21.04 43.10 -52.42
N ASP A 29 19.99 42.46 -51.90
CA ASP A 29 19.86 41.19 -51.16
C ASP A 29 20.74 40.89 -49.92
N ALA A 30 20.13 41.08 -48.74
CA ALA A 30 20.49 40.40 -47.49
C ALA A 30 19.22 39.92 -46.77
N VAL A 31 18.90 38.62 -46.88
CA VAL A 31 17.70 38.03 -46.27
C VAL A 31 17.94 37.69 -44.79
N HIS A 32 17.16 38.28 -43.90
CA HIS A 32 17.15 37.86 -42.48
C HIS A 32 16.42 36.52 -42.33
N LYS A 33 17.09 35.54 -41.71
CA LYS A 33 16.47 34.30 -41.23
C LYS A 33 16.13 34.46 -39.75
N GLU A 34 14.85 34.68 -39.44
CA GLU A 34 14.32 34.53 -38.09
C GLU A 34 14.28 33.04 -37.71
N THR A 35 14.55 32.71 -36.45
CA THR A 35 14.45 31.35 -35.93
C THR A 35 13.06 31.04 -35.37
N ALA A 36 12.71 29.76 -35.30
CA ALA A 36 11.43 29.32 -34.75
C ALA A 36 11.23 29.67 -33.26
N HIS A 37 12.31 30.04 -32.54
CA HIS A 37 12.23 30.49 -31.15
C HIS A 37 11.78 31.96 -31.07
N GLU A 38 12.40 32.85 -31.86
CA GLU A 38 12.05 34.27 -31.94
C GLU A 38 10.61 34.46 -32.44
N ALA A 39 10.21 33.69 -33.45
CA ALA A 39 8.83 33.69 -33.93
C ALA A 39 7.81 33.22 -32.87
N ALA A 40 8.21 32.34 -31.93
CA ALA A 40 7.33 31.88 -30.86
C ALA A 40 7.14 32.95 -29.75
N GLU A 41 8.16 33.73 -29.42
CA GLU A 41 8.06 34.82 -28.44
C GLU A 41 7.11 35.94 -28.92
N ARG A 42 7.05 36.20 -30.22
CA ARG A 42 6.15 37.22 -30.83
C ARG A 42 4.69 36.74 -30.96
N GLY A 43 4.41 35.46 -30.72
CA GLY A 43 3.06 34.90 -30.65
C GLY A 43 2.19 35.24 -31.88
N PRO A 44 0.93 35.69 -31.71
CA PRO A 44 0.03 35.99 -32.84
C PRO A 44 0.42 37.23 -33.67
N ALA A 45 1.50 37.93 -33.31
CA ALA A 45 2.11 38.98 -34.13
C ALA A 45 3.27 38.47 -35.02
N ALA A 46 3.56 37.16 -35.00
CA ALA A 46 4.44 36.53 -35.97
C ALA A 46 3.72 36.39 -37.32
N THR A 47 4.30 36.98 -38.36
CA THR A 47 3.88 36.84 -39.76
C THR A 47 5.10 36.62 -40.65
N ASP A 48 4.92 35.97 -41.78
CA ASP A 48 5.91 35.90 -42.85
C ASP A 48 6.09 37.26 -43.57
N GLN A 49 6.94 37.28 -44.59
CA GLN A 49 7.22 38.45 -45.43
C GLN A 49 6.03 38.97 -46.25
N TYR A 50 4.88 38.28 -46.22
CA TYR A 50 3.63 38.67 -46.88
C TYR A 50 2.51 39.02 -45.89
N GLY A 51 2.78 39.01 -44.58
CA GLY A 51 1.80 39.31 -43.54
C GLY A 51 0.93 38.12 -43.12
N VAL A 52 1.30 36.89 -43.48
CA VAL A 52 0.55 35.66 -43.17
C VAL A 52 1.14 34.99 -41.93
N PRO A 53 0.35 34.62 -40.90
CA PRO A 53 0.86 33.89 -39.74
C PRO A 53 1.45 32.51 -40.11
N PRO A 54 2.69 32.18 -39.71
CA PRO A 54 3.36 30.93 -40.12
C PRO A 54 2.83 29.68 -39.40
N VAL A 55 1.94 29.81 -38.42
CA VAL A 55 1.31 28.69 -37.70
C VAL A 55 -0.19 28.91 -37.62
N TYR A 56 -0.96 28.01 -38.25
CA TYR A 56 -2.42 27.99 -38.17
C TYR A 56 -2.89 26.98 -37.12
N LEU A 57 -3.30 27.45 -35.94
CA LEU A 57 -4.03 26.61 -34.99
C LEU A 57 -5.49 26.47 -35.47
N ALA A 58 -5.95 25.23 -35.62
CA ALA A 58 -7.36 24.96 -35.90
C ALA A 58 -8.22 25.47 -34.72
N LYS A 59 -9.33 26.16 -35.02
CA LYS A 59 -10.21 26.78 -34.00
C LYS A 59 -10.70 25.80 -32.93
N GLU A 60 -10.84 24.52 -33.28
CA GLU A 60 -11.23 23.44 -32.36
C GLU A 60 -10.10 23.04 -31.41
N ALA A 61 -8.84 23.12 -31.85
CA ALA A 61 -7.66 22.95 -30.99
C ALA A 61 -7.49 24.17 -30.07
N GLU A 62 -7.72 25.37 -30.58
CA GLU A 62 -7.72 26.60 -29.77
C GLU A 62 -8.82 26.58 -28.69
N ALA A 63 -10.04 26.17 -29.05
CA ALA A 63 -11.14 26.01 -28.10
C ALA A 63 -10.82 24.96 -27.02
N ARG A 64 -10.20 23.83 -27.39
CA ARG A 64 -9.73 22.81 -26.43
C ARG A 64 -8.60 23.32 -25.53
N LEU A 65 -7.71 24.17 -26.03
CA LEU A 65 -6.66 24.82 -25.25
C LEU A 65 -7.24 25.81 -24.24
N ARG A 66 -8.12 26.72 -24.67
CA ARG A 66 -8.80 27.69 -23.80
C ARG A 66 -9.55 26.98 -22.67
N LEU A 67 -10.33 25.94 -22.99
CA LEU A 67 -11.03 25.12 -21.98
C LEU A 67 -10.08 24.46 -20.96
N LYS A 68 -8.85 24.14 -21.36
CA LYS A 68 -7.82 23.56 -20.49
C LYS A 68 -7.14 24.61 -19.60
N THR A 69 -6.96 25.82 -20.09
CA THR A 69 -6.42 26.97 -19.33
C THR A 69 -7.44 27.49 -18.31
N ASP A 70 -8.71 27.61 -18.68
CA ASP A 70 -9.80 28.04 -17.79
C ASP A 70 -10.03 27.05 -16.62
N LEU A 71 -9.65 25.77 -16.81
CA LEU A 71 -9.64 24.76 -15.75
C LEU A 71 -8.43 24.85 -14.80
N TYR A 72 -7.42 25.66 -15.10
CA TYR A 72 -6.15 25.73 -14.35
C TYR A 72 -5.88 27.07 -13.65
N ILE A 73 -6.65 28.14 -13.90
CA ILE A 73 -6.41 29.46 -13.29
C ILE A 73 -7.55 29.88 -12.36
N GLY A 74 -7.38 29.56 -11.08
CA GLY A 74 -8.12 30.14 -9.95
C GLY A 74 -7.43 29.82 -8.63
N THR A 75 -7.18 30.76 -7.70
CA THR A 75 -7.60 32.17 -7.63
C THR A 75 -6.64 33.01 -6.77
N THR A 76 -6.10 34.14 -7.27
CA THR A 76 -5.36 35.13 -6.45
C THR A 76 -5.39 36.57 -7.02
N ALA A 77 -6.35 37.41 -6.58
CA ALA A 77 -6.24 38.89 -6.52
C ALA A 77 -7.47 39.49 -5.78
N PRO A 78 -7.32 40.59 -5.01
CA PRO A 78 -8.42 41.25 -4.29
C PRO A 78 -9.11 42.39 -5.10
N PRO A 79 -10.32 42.85 -4.70
CA PRO A 79 -11.09 43.84 -5.44
C PRO A 79 -10.74 45.30 -5.11
N THR A 80 -10.86 46.19 -6.10
CA THR A 80 -10.85 47.66 -5.96
C THR A 80 -12.15 48.29 -6.51
N TYR A 81 -12.55 49.42 -5.94
CA TYR A 81 -13.86 50.07 -6.16
C TYR A 81 -13.90 51.01 -7.39
N ALA A 82 -15.02 50.99 -8.13
CA ALA A 82 -15.58 52.15 -8.86
C ALA A 82 -17.12 51.97 -9.09
N PRO A 83 -17.96 53.03 -9.20
CA PRO A 83 -19.39 52.90 -8.86
C PRO A 83 -20.45 53.48 -9.85
N HIS A 84 -21.72 53.06 -9.66
CA HIS A 84 -23.01 53.64 -10.15
C HIS A 84 -23.21 53.80 -11.69
N LYS A 85 -24.39 53.57 -12.29
CA LYS A 85 -25.77 54.00 -11.95
C LYS A 85 -26.87 53.10 -12.58
N GLU A 86 -28.07 53.11 -11.99
CA GLU A 86 -29.46 53.21 -12.57
C GLU A 86 -29.89 52.35 -13.80
N GLN A 87 -31.14 51.86 -13.98
CA GLN A 87 -32.43 52.03 -13.27
C GLN A 87 -33.48 50.91 -13.69
N VAL A 88 -34.66 50.91 -13.03
CA VAL A 88 -36.06 50.60 -13.51
C VAL A 88 -36.24 49.91 -14.89
N MET A 89 -37.08 48.87 -15.13
CA MET A 89 -38.01 48.01 -14.33
C MET A 89 -38.41 46.71 -15.13
N PRO A 90 -39.20 45.75 -14.58
CA PRO A 90 -39.54 44.47 -15.24
C PRO A 90 -40.90 44.46 -15.99
N LEU A 91 -41.15 43.45 -16.83
CA LEU A 91 -42.48 43.01 -17.28
C LEU A 91 -42.48 41.52 -17.69
N ALA A 92 -43.65 40.91 -17.88
CA ALA A 92 -43.82 39.45 -17.98
C ALA A 92 -44.72 38.99 -19.15
N GLY A 93 -44.52 37.73 -19.56
CA GLY A 93 -45.45 36.96 -20.38
C GLY A 93 -45.17 36.97 -21.89
N PHE A 94 -45.02 35.77 -22.48
CA PHE A 94 -46.08 35.17 -23.29
C PHE A 94 -45.89 33.64 -23.36
N GLU A 95 -46.93 32.92 -23.78
CA GLU A 95 -47.03 31.45 -23.76
C GLU A 95 -47.38 30.93 -25.17
N LYS A 96 -47.07 29.65 -25.46
CA LYS A 96 -47.38 28.88 -26.70
C LYS A 96 -46.50 29.26 -27.91
N ASP A 97 -46.17 28.37 -28.84
CA ASP A 97 -46.43 26.92 -29.02
C ASP A 97 -45.20 26.28 -29.75
N LEU A 98 -45.08 25.02 -30.21
CA LEU A 98 -46.02 23.91 -30.45
C LEU A 98 -45.31 22.54 -30.20
N HIS A 99 -45.77 21.46 -30.85
CA HIS A 99 -45.41 20.06 -30.58
C HIS A 99 -45.11 19.23 -31.88
N PRO A 100 -44.73 17.92 -31.83
CA PRO A 100 -43.55 17.43 -32.58
C PRO A 100 -43.82 16.39 -33.69
N LYS A 101 -42.76 15.99 -34.42
CA LYS A 101 -42.46 14.68 -35.12
C LYS A 101 -41.18 14.85 -35.99
N LYS A 102 -40.49 13.85 -36.57
CA LYS A 102 -40.20 12.39 -36.34
C LYS A 102 -39.33 11.92 -37.57
N VAL A 103 -38.83 10.67 -37.63
CA VAL A 103 -38.28 9.97 -38.84
C VAL A 103 -36.83 10.40 -39.23
N SER A 104 -35.85 9.54 -39.62
CA SER A 104 -35.66 8.07 -39.54
C SER A 104 -34.16 7.66 -39.70
N ARG A 105 -33.85 6.36 -39.52
CA ARG A 105 -32.65 5.68 -40.06
C ARG A 105 -32.74 5.50 -41.60
N ILE A 106 -31.60 5.27 -42.26
CA ILE A 106 -31.36 4.36 -43.41
C ILE A 106 -29.83 4.12 -43.54
N CYS A 107 -29.39 3.11 -44.30
CA CYS A 107 -28.07 2.47 -44.19
C CYS A 107 -27.16 2.59 -45.43
N LEU A 108 -25.83 2.54 -45.21
CA LEU A 108 -24.73 1.97 -46.04
C LEU A 108 -24.59 2.41 -47.53
N PRO A 109 -23.38 2.31 -48.12
CA PRO A 109 -22.91 1.05 -48.71
C PRO A 109 -21.44 0.68 -48.38
N GLU A 110 -21.11 -0.60 -48.55
CA GLU A 110 -19.75 -1.13 -48.76
C GLU A 110 -19.49 -1.27 -50.28
N ASP A 111 -18.23 -1.24 -50.75
CA ASP A 111 -17.53 -2.42 -51.35
C ASP A 111 -16.16 -2.07 -52.01
N LEU A 112 -15.28 -3.08 -52.16
CA LEU A 112 -14.07 -3.18 -53.02
C LEU A 112 -12.89 -2.17 -52.82
N GLY A 113 -11.59 -2.57 -52.75
CA GLY A 113 -10.97 -3.91 -52.64
C GLY A 113 -9.42 -3.93 -52.87
N TYR A 114 -8.77 -5.02 -52.40
CA TYR A 114 -7.42 -5.57 -52.76
C TYR A 114 -6.07 -4.90 -52.32
N PHE A 115 -5.37 -5.58 -51.37
CA PHE A 115 -3.94 -6.05 -51.31
C PHE A 115 -2.73 -5.22 -51.85
N PRO A 116 -1.44 -5.49 -51.44
CA PRO A 116 -0.89 -6.26 -50.30
C PRO A 116 0.23 -5.51 -49.49
N SER A 117 0.93 -6.22 -48.58
CA SER A 117 2.19 -5.85 -47.87
C SER A 117 3.28 -6.93 -48.11
N PRO A 118 4.52 -6.92 -47.53
CA PRO A 118 5.30 -5.92 -46.75
C PRO A 118 6.65 -5.62 -47.51
N PRO A 119 7.92 -5.70 -47.01
CA PRO A 119 8.57 -5.47 -45.70
C PRO A 119 9.90 -4.61 -45.73
N PHE A 120 10.50 -4.35 -44.53
CA PHE A 120 11.89 -3.89 -44.28
C PHE A 120 12.29 -2.47 -44.79
N GLN A 121 13.35 -1.79 -44.32
CA GLN A 121 14.63 -2.26 -43.74
C GLN A 121 15.29 -1.24 -42.78
N LEU A 122 16.17 -1.71 -41.88
CA LEU A 122 17.12 -0.90 -41.10
C LEU A 122 18.33 -0.49 -41.97
N CYS A 123 18.91 0.69 -41.72
CA CYS A 123 20.27 1.00 -42.14
C CYS A 123 21.00 1.78 -41.05
N ALA A 124 22.21 1.33 -40.70
CA ALA A 124 23.09 2.01 -39.75
C ALA A 124 24.31 2.55 -40.50
N ILE A 125 24.83 3.70 -40.06
CA ILE A 125 26.17 4.16 -40.45
C ILE A 125 27.05 4.14 -39.21
N SER A 126 28.03 3.24 -39.22
CA SER A 126 29.14 3.21 -38.27
C SER A 126 30.35 3.90 -38.90
N THR A 127 31.02 4.75 -38.13
CA THR A 127 32.41 5.14 -38.41
C THR A 127 33.21 5.06 -37.13
N SER A 128 33.85 3.91 -36.90
CA SER A 128 34.82 3.73 -35.82
C SER A 128 36.22 4.03 -36.34
N ILE A 129 37.09 4.61 -35.50
CA ILE A 129 38.52 4.29 -35.46
C ILE A 129 39.14 4.83 -34.15
N SER A 130 39.76 3.91 -33.40
CA SER A 130 40.65 4.17 -32.27
C SER A 130 41.98 4.75 -32.80
N THR A 131 42.81 5.51 -32.10
CA THR A 131 43.52 5.14 -30.86
C THR A 131 44.45 6.29 -30.46
N MET A 132 44.65 6.56 -29.15
CA MET A 132 45.99 6.62 -28.50
C MET A 132 45.92 7.07 -27.05
N HIS A 133 46.99 6.75 -26.31
CA HIS A 133 47.09 6.79 -24.85
C HIS A 133 48.11 7.86 -24.41
N THR A 134 47.85 8.50 -23.26
CA THR A 134 48.82 9.09 -22.29
C THR A 134 50.01 9.92 -22.81
N LEU A 135 50.18 11.16 -22.30
CA LEU A 135 51.27 11.52 -21.36
C LEU A 135 51.30 13.02 -20.95
N ILE A 136 51.74 13.26 -19.70
CA ILE A 136 52.43 14.46 -19.16
C ILE A 136 51.64 15.79 -19.03
N LEU A 137 51.11 15.99 -17.81
CA LEU A 137 51.35 17.12 -16.88
C LEU A 137 51.57 18.55 -17.42
N GLY A 138 50.73 19.49 -16.96
CA GLY A 138 51.06 20.92 -16.98
C GLY A 138 50.10 21.86 -16.23
N TRP A 139 50.62 22.57 -15.23
CA TRP A 139 50.20 23.91 -14.77
C TRP A 139 48.75 24.14 -14.26
N ILE A 140 48.56 23.82 -12.97
CA ILE A 140 47.68 24.58 -12.05
C ILE A 140 48.45 25.83 -11.60
N PRO A 141 47.87 27.06 -11.62
CA PRO A 141 47.40 27.65 -10.35
C PRO A 141 46.17 28.59 -10.41
N SER A 142 45.32 28.45 -9.38
CA SER A 142 44.68 29.52 -8.60
C SER A 142 43.88 30.65 -9.28
N PHE A 143 42.53 30.55 -9.26
CA PHE A 143 41.64 31.71 -9.06
C PHE A 143 40.22 31.29 -8.58
N THR A 144 39.99 31.18 -7.26
CA THR A 144 38.64 31.23 -6.62
C THR A 144 38.70 31.27 -5.08
N VAL A 145 39.26 32.33 -4.50
CA VAL A 145 39.23 32.58 -3.03
C VAL A 145 38.48 33.86 -2.65
N ILE A 146 38.30 34.79 -3.59
CA ILE A 146 37.73 36.12 -3.33
C ILE A 146 36.26 36.18 -3.78
N ALA A 147 35.41 35.45 -3.04
CA ALA A 147 33.94 35.54 -3.16
C ALA A 147 33.20 35.33 -1.83
N ILE A 148 33.80 34.59 -0.89
CA ILE A 148 33.11 34.13 0.34
C ILE A 148 33.24 35.11 1.53
N ILE A 149 34.20 36.04 1.49
CA ILE A 149 34.51 36.92 2.64
C ILE A 149 33.50 38.07 2.81
N ILE A 150 32.76 38.47 1.77
CA ILE A 150 31.90 39.68 1.80
C ILE A 150 30.50 39.42 2.42
N LEU A 151 29.99 38.17 2.39
CA LEU A 151 28.63 37.86 2.87
C LEU A 151 28.53 37.48 4.36
N LEU A 152 29.65 37.36 5.08
CA LEU A 152 29.66 37.12 6.54
C LEU A 152 29.95 38.40 7.39
N GLY A 153 30.05 39.56 6.75
CA GLY A 153 30.42 40.82 7.40
C GLY A 153 29.29 41.63 8.06
N LYS A 154 28.01 41.27 7.87
CA LYS A 154 26.87 42.11 8.27
C LYS A 154 25.73 41.38 9.00
N HIS A 155 26.03 40.73 10.14
CA HIS A 155 24.98 40.47 11.15
C HIS A 155 25.42 40.43 12.62
N ARG A 156 26.49 41.15 13.01
CA ARG A 156 26.82 41.41 14.43
C ARG A 156 26.54 42.85 14.84
N SER A 157 25.25 43.18 15.05
CA SER A 157 24.80 44.33 15.86
C SER A 157 23.27 44.33 15.99
N ASN A 158 22.76 43.72 17.07
CA ASN A 158 21.49 44.07 17.77
C ASN A 158 21.09 43.02 18.85
N ILE A 159 22.03 42.58 19.69
CA ILE A 159 21.72 41.81 20.91
C ILE A 159 22.36 42.48 22.14
N HIS A 160 22.03 43.76 22.34
CA HIS A 160 22.34 44.52 23.58
C HIS A 160 21.20 45.49 23.94
N ALA A 161 19.97 44.96 23.99
CA ALA A 161 18.77 45.76 24.33
C ALA A 161 17.70 44.98 25.13
N ARG A 162 18.10 44.03 26.01
CA ARG A 162 17.24 43.41 27.05
C ARG A 162 18.06 42.52 28.02
N ALA A 163 18.87 43.17 28.87
CA ALA A 163 19.61 42.53 29.96
C ALA A 163 19.76 43.50 31.15
N SER A 164 18.62 43.99 31.64
CA SER A 164 18.49 44.87 32.80
C SER A 164 17.15 44.52 33.47
N GLN A 165 17.15 44.40 34.81
CA GLN A 165 16.17 43.63 35.59
C GLN A 165 16.25 42.12 35.20
N ILE A 166 16.57 41.17 36.07
CA ILE A 166 16.31 41.08 37.52
C ILE A 166 17.59 40.71 38.27
N SER A 167 17.95 41.49 39.30
CA SER A 167 19.11 41.25 40.15
C SER A 167 18.79 41.37 41.64
N ASP A 168 17.71 40.72 42.10
CA ASP A 168 17.36 40.68 43.52
C ASP A 168 16.50 39.44 43.89
N PHE A 169 17.14 38.29 44.15
CA PHE A 169 16.79 37.41 45.29
C PHE A 169 17.79 36.25 45.51
N LYS A 170 19.03 36.53 45.95
CA LYS A 170 19.94 35.46 46.44
C LYS A 170 20.98 35.90 47.47
N LYS A 171 20.51 36.33 48.65
CA LYS A 171 21.33 36.46 49.88
C LYS A 171 20.68 35.72 51.06
N ARG A 172 21.16 34.50 51.34
CA ARG A 172 21.30 33.86 52.68
C ARG A 172 21.58 32.36 52.56
N ILE A 173 22.81 31.96 52.86
CA ILE A 173 23.29 30.73 53.54
C ILE A 173 24.84 30.83 53.53
N PRO A 174 25.54 30.51 54.64
CA PRO A 174 26.95 30.90 54.82
C PRO A 174 27.98 29.97 54.17
N SER A 175 29.24 30.42 54.21
CA SER A 175 30.41 29.82 53.59
C SER A 175 30.89 28.50 54.22
N SER A 176 31.39 27.58 53.38
CA SER A 176 32.44 26.62 53.72
C SER A 176 33.27 26.32 52.47
N GLU A 177 34.57 26.11 52.62
CA GLU A 177 35.54 26.01 51.50
C GLU A 177 35.65 24.59 50.89
N LEU A 178 36.59 24.43 49.94
CA LEU A 178 37.11 23.15 49.40
C LEU A 178 36.21 22.33 48.45
N ALA A 179 36.22 22.65 47.15
CA ALA A 179 35.79 21.71 46.08
C ALA A 179 36.39 21.99 44.67
N GLY A 180 37.62 22.54 44.57
CA GLY A 180 38.22 23.02 43.31
C GLY A 180 38.47 21.99 42.20
N GLY A 181 38.21 20.69 42.41
CA GLY A 181 38.46 19.61 41.46
C GLY A 181 37.23 18.83 40.96
N HIS A 182 36.01 19.24 41.33
CA HIS A 182 34.80 18.50 40.98
C HIS A 182 34.03 19.01 39.75
N ILE A 183 34.16 20.29 39.40
CA ILE A 183 33.34 20.89 38.32
C ILE A 183 33.81 20.44 36.93
N GLU A 184 35.12 20.38 36.68
CA GLU A 184 35.66 19.88 35.40
C GLU A 184 35.33 18.40 35.20
N LYS A 185 35.55 17.54 36.21
CA LYS A 185 35.16 16.12 36.14
C LYS A 185 33.65 15.89 35.98
N PHE A 186 32.79 16.83 36.39
CA PHE A 186 31.36 16.78 36.10
C PHE A 186 30.99 17.32 34.71
N ARG A 187 31.85 18.12 34.09
CA ARG A 187 31.71 18.61 32.72
C ARG A 187 32.24 17.58 31.72
N GLU A 188 33.46 17.09 31.90
CA GLU A 188 34.01 15.95 31.15
C GLU A 188 33.10 14.73 31.19
N ARG A 189 32.52 14.38 32.35
CA ARG A 189 31.55 13.28 32.43
C ARG A 189 30.26 13.54 31.67
N ARG A 190 29.81 14.79 31.58
CA ARG A 190 28.58 15.15 30.86
C ARG A 190 28.83 15.19 29.35
N ASP A 191 29.95 15.77 28.94
CA ASP A 191 30.36 15.88 27.53
C ASP A 191 30.75 14.49 26.98
N ASN A 192 31.37 13.61 27.78
CA ASN A 192 31.55 12.19 27.44
C ASN A 192 30.25 11.38 27.48
N GLN A 193 29.26 11.75 28.30
CA GLN A 193 27.93 11.11 28.25
C GLN A 193 27.11 11.53 27.02
N SER A 194 27.22 12.77 26.54
CA SER A 194 26.59 13.19 25.28
C SER A 194 27.31 12.63 24.06
N ASN A 195 28.65 12.65 24.04
CA ASN A 195 29.41 12.01 22.95
C ASN A 195 29.11 10.50 22.90
N GLY A 196 29.04 9.85 24.07
CA GLY A 196 28.67 8.43 24.17
C GLY A 196 27.22 8.13 23.79
N SER A 197 26.25 9.03 24.04
CA SER A 197 24.87 8.85 23.56
C SER A 197 24.76 8.99 22.06
N ASP A 198 25.47 9.96 21.47
CA ASP A 198 25.38 10.26 20.04
C ASP A 198 26.16 9.23 19.20
N GLU A 199 27.28 8.72 19.72
CA GLU A 199 27.99 7.56 19.14
C GLU A 199 27.13 6.30 19.23
N GLN A 200 26.53 6.00 20.39
CA GLN A 200 25.64 4.84 20.56
C GLN A 200 24.41 4.92 19.64
N TYR A 201 23.77 6.09 19.53
CA TYR A 201 22.67 6.35 18.58
C TYR A 201 23.11 6.12 17.14
N THR A 202 24.29 6.61 16.77
CA THR A 202 24.87 6.46 15.43
C THR A 202 25.19 4.99 15.10
N LEU A 203 25.67 4.22 16.08
CA LEU A 203 25.94 2.78 15.94
C LEU A 203 24.64 1.98 15.81
N GLU A 204 23.63 2.28 16.65
CA GLU A 204 22.31 1.64 16.58
C GLU A 204 21.61 1.94 15.24
N LEU A 205 21.65 3.21 14.79
CA LEU A 205 21.11 3.66 13.51
C LEU A 205 21.79 2.96 12.31
N LYS A 206 23.11 2.74 12.35
CA LYS A 206 23.83 1.98 11.32
C LYS A 206 23.45 0.50 11.34
N ALA A 207 23.35 -0.11 12.53
CA ALA A 207 23.00 -1.52 12.68
C ALA A 207 21.56 -1.82 12.21
N ILE A 208 20.60 -0.96 12.56
CA ILE A 208 19.19 -1.13 12.21
C ILE A 208 18.94 -0.89 10.71
N LYS A 209 19.62 0.11 10.11
CA LYS A 209 19.66 0.33 8.65
C LYS A 209 20.20 -0.89 7.91
N ARG A 210 21.34 -1.45 8.37
CA ARG A 210 21.91 -2.67 7.77
C ARG A 210 20.94 -3.86 7.86
N LEU A 211 20.30 -4.05 9.01
CA LEU A 211 19.29 -5.11 9.19
C LEU A 211 18.10 -4.92 8.24
N TYR A 212 17.63 -3.69 8.00
CA TYR A 212 16.52 -3.41 7.09
C TYR A 212 16.80 -3.89 5.66
N HIS A 213 18.01 -3.61 5.15
CA HIS A 213 18.46 -4.14 3.86
C HIS A 213 18.55 -5.67 3.87
N GLN A 214 19.13 -6.27 4.92
CA GLN A 214 19.24 -7.73 5.02
C GLN A 214 17.87 -8.44 5.10
N LEU A 215 16.87 -7.83 5.74
CA LEU A 215 15.49 -8.35 5.77
C LEU A 215 14.78 -8.22 4.41
N HIS A 216 15.14 -7.26 3.55
CA HIS A 216 14.64 -7.20 2.17
C HIS A 216 15.24 -8.29 1.26
N SER A 217 16.37 -8.91 1.66
CA SER A 217 17.08 -9.97 0.93
C SER A 217 17.39 -11.18 1.81
N LEU A 218 16.39 -11.69 2.55
CA LEU A 218 16.55 -12.83 3.47
C LEU A 218 17.14 -14.10 2.84
N GLU A 219 17.00 -14.30 1.52
CA GLU A 219 17.61 -15.43 0.79
C GLU A 219 19.14 -15.34 0.73
N GLU A 220 19.68 -14.11 0.72
CA GLU A 220 21.13 -13.82 0.72
C GLU A 220 21.69 -13.75 2.15
N PHE A 221 20.87 -13.37 3.13
CA PHE A 221 21.26 -13.11 4.52
C PHE A 221 20.48 -13.92 5.58
N PRO A 222 20.32 -15.26 5.43
CA PRO A 222 19.52 -16.06 6.37
C PRO A 222 20.10 -16.09 7.79
N GLU A 223 21.38 -15.76 7.97
CA GLU A 223 22.04 -15.69 9.27
C GLU A 223 21.51 -14.59 10.20
N VAL A 224 20.70 -13.64 9.68
CA VAL A 224 20.09 -12.60 10.51
C VAL A 224 18.90 -13.09 11.33
N LEU A 225 18.28 -14.25 11.02
CA LEU A 225 17.07 -14.71 11.71
C LEU A 225 17.21 -14.78 13.26
N PRO A 226 18.31 -15.29 13.85
CA PRO A 226 18.48 -15.26 15.30
C PRO A 226 18.64 -13.84 15.87
N GLN A 227 19.20 -12.89 15.11
CA GLN A 227 19.27 -11.48 15.50
C GLN A 227 17.89 -10.81 15.41
N ALA A 228 17.16 -11.07 14.32
CA ALA A 228 15.79 -10.62 14.08
C ALA A 228 14.85 -11.05 15.23
N LYS A 229 14.84 -12.35 15.60
CA LYS A 229 14.04 -12.88 16.71
C LYS A 229 14.42 -12.25 18.07
N ARG A 230 15.72 -12.05 18.35
CA ARG A 230 16.17 -11.36 19.58
C ARG A 230 15.73 -9.89 19.61
N LEU A 231 15.77 -9.18 18.48
CA LEU A 231 15.34 -7.79 18.41
C LEU A 231 13.82 -7.66 18.59
N LEU A 232 13.02 -8.53 17.96
CA LEU A 232 11.57 -8.59 18.15
C LEU A 232 11.19 -8.78 19.62
N LEU A 233 11.81 -9.75 20.30
CA LEU A 233 11.61 -10.01 21.73
C LEU A 233 12.05 -8.82 22.61
N SER A 234 13.10 -8.09 22.21
CA SER A 234 13.51 -6.86 22.90
C SER A 234 12.48 -5.74 22.75
N LEU A 235 11.98 -5.51 21.52
CA LEU A 235 10.98 -4.48 21.23
C LEU A 235 9.64 -4.77 21.92
N LEU A 236 9.15 -6.02 21.88
CA LEU A 236 7.96 -6.46 22.62
C LEU A 236 8.10 -6.19 24.13
N LYS A 237 9.27 -6.46 24.70
CA LYS A 237 9.58 -6.24 26.12
C LYS A 237 9.75 -4.77 26.50
N GLU A 238 10.29 -3.96 25.58
CA GLU A 238 10.45 -2.51 25.76
C GLU A 238 9.09 -1.81 25.75
N THR A 239 8.32 -2.00 24.67
CA THR A 239 6.99 -1.40 24.50
C THR A 239 6.00 -1.84 25.58
N SER A 240 5.96 -3.14 25.92
CA SER A 240 5.11 -3.65 27.01
C SER A 240 5.49 -3.09 28.39
N ARG A 241 6.76 -2.71 28.61
CA ARG A 241 7.18 -2.01 29.84
C ARG A 241 6.72 -0.55 29.81
N ASN A 242 6.94 0.14 28.69
CA ASN A 242 6.58 1.55 28.52
C ASN A 242 5.06 1.74 28.66
N ALA A 243 4.27 0.77 28.20
CA ALA A 243 2.81 0.73 28.33
C ALA A 243 2.29 0.76 29.79
N LEU A 244 3.11 0.41 30.79
CA LEU A 244 2.76 0.52 32.20
C LEU A 244 2.72 1.98 32.69
N GLY A 245 3.31 2.91 31.94
CA GLY A 245 3.22 4.35 32.19
C GLY A 245 2.08 5.06 31.46
N LEU A 246 1.34 4.35 30.59
CA LEU A 246 0.18 4.92 29.90
C LEU A 246 -1.04 5.01 30.84
N PRO A 247 -1.94 5.99 30.66
CA PRO A 247 -3.21 6.02 31.38
C PRO A 247 -4.00 4.74 31.13
N GLU A 248 -4.55 4.11 32.18
CA GLU A 248 -5.25 2.81 32.05
C GLU A 248 -6.38 2.89 30.99
N HIS A 249 -7.06 4.04 30.87
CA HIS A 249 -8.14 4.24 29.90
C HIS A 249 -7.70 4.41 28.42
N GLU A 250 -6.41 4.63 28.14
CA GLU A 250 -5.84 4.68 26.77
C GLU A 250 -5.05 3.40 26.41
N SER A 251 -4.88 2.47 27.36
CA SER A 251 -4.09 1.24 27.20
C SER A 251 -4.98 0.00 27.05
N ILE A 252 -4.63 -0.89 26.11
CA ILE A 252 -5.33 -2.17 25.90
C ILE A 252 -5.27 -3.07 27.16
N LEU A 253 -4.33 -2.80 28.09
CA LEU A 253 -4.18 -3.50 29.36
C LEU A 253 -5.39 -3.36 30.30
N ALA A 254 -6.25 -2.35 30.11
CA ALA A 254 -7.53 -2.24 30.82
C ALA A 254 -8.47 -3.43 30.55
N ILE A 255 -8.35 -4.08 29.39
CA ILE A 255 -9.04 -5.33 29.08
C ILE A 255 -8.28 -6.46 29.78
N ARG A 256 -8.43 -6.58 31.10
CA ARG A 256 -7.70 -7.60 31.90
C ARG A 256 -8.06 -9.04 31.50
N SER A 257 -9.29 -9.25 31.04
CA SER A 257 -9.79 -10.51 30.46
C SER A 257 -10.60 -10.26 29.19
N PHE A 258 -10.39 -11.11 28.18
CA PHE A 258 -10.97 -10.94 26.84
C PHE A 258 -12.48 -11.18 26.78
N SER A 259 -13.18 -10.26 26.13
CA SER A 259 -14.49 -10.50 25.53
C SER A 259 -14.69 -9.60 24.30
N ARG A 260 -15.42 -10.08 23.29
CA ARG A 260 -15.74 -9.29 22.08
C ARG A 260 -16.34 -7.93 22.43
N LYS A 261 -17.22 -7.88 23.43
CA LYS A 261 -17.83 -6.64 23.93
C LYS A 261 -16.79 -5.63 24.44
N ARG A 262 -15.84 -6.05 25.29
CA ARG A 262 -14.80 -5.15 25.83
C ARG A 262 -13.86 -4.64 24.75
N LEU A 263 -13.50 -5.48 23.78
CA LEU A 263 -12.66 -5.04 22.65
C LEU A 263 -13.40 -4.02 21.78
N LYS A 264 -14.65 -4.30 21.38
CA LYS A 264 -15.48 -3.35 20.61
C LYS A 264 -15.92 -2.11 21.41
N GLU A 265 -15.80 -2.10 22.74
CA GLU A 265 -15.93 -0.90 23.59
C GLU A 265 -14.64 -0.09 23.71
N PHE A 266 -13.47 -0.75 23.59
CA PHE A 266 -12.16 -0.09 23.61
C PHE A 266 -11.88 0.60 22.27
N GLN A 267 -12.11 -0.07 21.14
CA GLN A 267 -11.91 0.51 19.80
C GLN A 267 -12.74 1.79 19.63
N ARG A 268 -14.06 1.73 19.85
CA ARG A 268 -14.96 2.91 19.77
C ARG A 268 -14.53 4.08 20.67
N LYS A 269 -13.85 3.83 21.80
CA LYS A 269 -13.29 4.90 22.66
C LYS A 269 -12.02 5.51 22.06
N ARG A 270 -11.14 4.71 21.45
CA ARG A 270 -10.00 5.18 20.64
C ARG A 270 -10.51 6.05 19.50
N ASP A 271 -11.44 5.54 18.70
CA ASP A 271 -11.96 6.19 17.49
C ASP A 271 -12.61 7.53 17.83
N TYR A 272 -13.48 7.56 18.85
CA TYR A 272 -14.06 8.79 19.39
C TYR A 272 -13.00 9.80 19.86
N ASN A 273 -11.94 9.34 20.54
CA ASN A 273 -10.85 10.19 21.01
C ASN A 273 -9.98 10.74 19.85
N ILE A 274 -9.78 9.98 18.77
CA ILE A 274 -9.12 10.45 17.55
C ILE A 274 -9.99 11.49 16.85
N GLY A 275 -11.28 11.21 16.65
CA GLY A 275 -12.25 12.17 16.08
C GLY A 275 -12.29 13.47 16.87
N GLN A 276 -12.32 13.41 18.21
CA GLN A 276 -12.20 14.57 19.09
C GLN A 276 -10.90 15.36 18.84
N LYS A 277 -9.72 14.70 18.84
CA LYS A 277 -8.42 15.34 18.58
C LYS A 277 -8.38 16.00 17.19
N TRP A 278 -9.03 15.40 16.19
CA TRP A 278 -9.14 15.92 14.82
C TRP A 278 -10.11 17.10 14.66
N GLU A 279 -11.22 17.12 15.40
CA GLU A 279 -12.14 18.26 15.53
C GLU A 279 -11.41 19.48 16.10
N GLN A 280 -10.70 19.31 17.22
CA GLN A 280 -9.90 20.37 17.85
C GLN A 280 -8.83 20.91 16.90
N TYR A 281 -8.15 20.03 16.17
CA TYR A 281 -7.18 20.40 15.14
C TYR A 281 -7.82 21.24 14.02
N ASN A 282 -8.96 20.83 13.47
CA ASN A 282 -9.63 21.60 12.42
C ASN A 282 -10.16 22.95 12.93
N LEU A 283 -10.60 23.04 14.20
CA LEU A 283 -10.93 24.31 14.83
C LEU A 283 -9.70 25.24 14.94
N ARG A 284 -8.52 24.73 15.34
CA ARG A 284 -7.27 25.50 15.34
C ARG A 284 -6.89 26.00 13.94
N ARG A 285 -6.95 25.12 12.93
CA ARG A 285 -6.67 25.49 11.52
C ARG A 285 -7.69 26.51 10.98
N LYS A 286 -8.97 26.39 11.32
CA LYS A 286 -10.05 27.33 10.96
C LYS A 286 -9.88 28.71 11.62
N ALA A 287 -9.28 28.76 12.81
CA ALA A 287 -8.90 29.99 13.50
C ALA A 287 -7.56 30.60 13.02
N GLY A 288 -6.93 30.03 11.98
CA GLY A 288 -5.67 30.53 11.42
C GLY A 288 -4.39 30.02 12.10
N GLY A 289 -4.50 29.09 13.07
CA GLY A 289 -3.33 28.38 13.60
C GLY A 289 -2.61 27.56 12.51
N PRO A 290 -1.28 27.37 12.60
CA PRO A 290 -0.46 26.83 11.51
C PRO A 290 -0.72 25.35 11.22
N ARG A 291 -0.04 24.82 10.19
CA ARG A 291 0.13 23.37 9.97
C ARG A 291 0.86 22.72 11.16
N GLU A 292 0.60 21.44 11.41
CA GLU A 292 1.13 20.68 12.55
C GLU A 292 1.95 19.44 12.16
N LEU A 293 2.24 19.21 10.86
CA LEU A 293 3.28 18.29 10.39
C LEU A 293 4.46 19.00 9.73
N PHE A 294 4.22 20.01 8.88
CA PHE A 294 5.26 20.73 8.15
C PHE A 294 4.85 22.16 7.77
N GLY A 295 5.80 23.10 7.82
CA GLY A 295 5.57 24.52 7.52
C GLY A 295 5.41 24.82 6.04
N ASN A 296 6.18 24.16 5.17
CA ASN A 296 6.26 24.42 3.71
C ASN A 296 6.37 23.10 2.90
N ARG A 297 6.55 23.23 1.58
CA ARG A 297 6.60 22.09 0.64
C ARG A 297 7.92 21.32 0.75
N GLU A 298 9.00 22.02 1.06
CA GLU A 298 10.35 21.48 1.18
C GLU A 298 10.47 20.59 2.42
N GLU A 299 9.91 21.05 3.56
CA GLU A 299 9.74 20.26 4.79
C GLU A 299 8.80 19.07 4.59
N ALA A 300 7.75 19.21 3.78
CA ALA A 300 6.85 18.10 3.46
C ALA A 300 7.55 17.01 2.62
N ILE A 301 8.37 17.39 1.63
CA ILE A 301 9.21 16.46 0.86
C ILE A 301 10.25 15.81 1.77
N TRP A 302 10.89 16.57 2.65
CA TRP A 302 11.82 16.03 3.64
C TRP A 302 11.13 15.01 4.55
N TRP A 303 9.94 15.32 5.09
CA TRP A 303 9.17 14.41 5.94
C TRP A 303 8.77 13.13 5.20
N LEU A 304 8.26 13.23 3.96
CA LEU A 304 7.96 12.06 3.13
C LEU A 304 9.20 11.18 2.88
N LYS A 305 10.37 11.79 2.65
CA LYS A 305 11.62 11.03 2.55
C LYS A 305 12.00 10.37 3.89
N GLN A 306 11.87 11.07 5.02
CA GLN A 306 12.17 10.50 6.34
C GLN A 306 11.30 9.27 6.68
N ILE A 307 10.00 9.30 6.35
CA ILE A 307 9.08 8.19 6.68
C ILE A 307 9.11 7.03 5.67
N ALA A 308 9.79 7.19 4.53
CA ALA A 308 9.87 6.18 3.47
C ALA A 308 10.26 4.76 3.95
N PRO A 309 11.18 4.55 4.92
CA PRO A 309 11.48 3.21 5.42
C PRO A 309 10.27 2.49 6.03
N VAL A 310 9.33 3.23 6.64
CA VAL A 310 8.05 2.70 7.15
C VAL A 310 7.05 2.47 6.01
N LYS A 311 7.02 3.34 5.00
CA LYS A 311 6.02 3.28 3.91
C LYS A 311 6.42 2.48 2.68
N TYR A 312 7.63 1.94 2.67
CA TYR A 312 8.03 0.86 1.78
C TYR A 312 7.81 -0.55 2.36
N VAL A 313 7.31 -0.67 3.61
CA VAL A 313 7.01 -1.97 4.27
C VAL A 313 5.54 -2.11 4.71
N ASP A 314 4.62 -1.33 4.13
CA ASP A 314 3.17 -1.52 4.35
C ASP A 314 2.74 -2.97 4.01
N GLY A 315 1.91 -3.58 4.84
CA GLY A 315 1.56 -5.01 4.81
C GLY A 315 2.60 -5.97 5.43
N ALA A 316 3.82 -5.54 5.77
CA ALA A 316 4.88 -6.47 6.21
C ALA A 316 4.58 -7.18 7.54
N TRP A 317 3.74 -6.58 8.40
CA TRP A 317 3.27 -7.21 9.64
C TRP A 317 2.34 -8.42 9.41
N LEU A 318 1.90 -8.64 8.17
CA LEU A 318 1.20 -9.84 7.73
C LEU A 318 1.95 -10.67 6.67
N GLY A 319 2.99 -10.14 6.01
CA GLY A 319 3.60 -10.75 4.82
C GLY A 319 3.96 -12.24 4.94
N HIS A 320 4.38 -12.72 6.12
CA HIS A 320 4.70 -14.13 6.38
C HIS A 320 3.53 -14.99 6.89
N ILE A 321 2.28 -14.51 6.87
CA ILE A 321 1.07 -15.27 7.22
C ILE A 321 0.64 -16.24 6.08
N GLY A 322 -0.46 -16.98 6.26
CA GLY A 322 -1.07 -17.80 5.19
C GLY A 322 -0.38 -19.14 4.85
N LYS A 323 0.77 -19.44 5.47
CA LYS A 323 1.62 -20.58 5.10
C LYS A 323 0.91 -21.93 5.21
N VAL A 324 1.17 -22.86 4.29
CA VAL A 324 0.51 -24.19 4.24
C VAL A 324 0.66 -25.02 5.52
N THR A 325 1.73 -24.80 6.28
CA THR A 325 2.03 -25.39 7.60
C THR A 325 1.08 -24.94 8.72
N THR A 326 0.29 -23.90 8.50
CA THR A 326 -0.76 -23.42 9.43
C THR A 326 -1.79 -24.53 9.73
N PRO A 327 -2.07 -24.84 11.02
CA PRO A 327 -3.12 -25.78 11.41
C PRO A 327 -4.48 -25.50 10.76
N PHE A 328 -5.18 -26.56 10.36
CA PHE A 328 -6.43 -26.48 9.60
C PHE A 328 -7.55 -25.76 10.39
N GLY A 329 -7.60 -25.93 11.71
CA GLY A 329 -8.54 -25.21 12.58
C GLY A 329 -8.40 -23.68 12.58
N LEU A 330 -7.26 -23.13 12.12
CA LEU A 330 -7.00 -21.69 12.05
C LEU A 330 -7.31 -21.08 10.67
N ARG A 331 -7.77 -21.86 9.68
CA ARG A 331 -7.89 -21.41 8.29
C ARG A 331 -8.81 -20.20 8.12
N LYS A 332 -9.89 -20.05 8.90
CA LYS A 332 -10.73 -18.83 8.85
C LYS A 332 -9.96 -17.60 9.33
N THR A 333 -9.43 -17.62 10.56
CA THR A 333 -8.64 -16.53 11.14
C THR A 333 -7.50 -16.07 10.21
N ILE A 334 -6.87 -17.02 9.54
CA ILE A 334 -5.71 -16.78 8.67
C ILE A 334 -6.13 -16.30 7.27
N LYS A 335 -7.28 -16.76 6.74
CA LYS A 335 -7.91 -16.18 5.54
C LYS A 335 -8.36 -14.74 5.78
N ASP A 336 -9.07 -14.50 6.88
CA ASP A 336 -9.54 -13.18 7.28
C ASP A 336 -8.37 -12.18 7.40
N ALA A 337 -7.25 -12.60 8.02
CA ALA A 337 -6.03 -11.80 8.11
C ALA A 337 -5.33 -11.62 6.75
N TRP A 338 -5.36 -12.62 5.87
CA TRP A 338 -4.78 -12.50 4.54
C TRP A 338 -5.60 -11.59 3.61
N GLN A 339 -6.89 -11.31 3.89
CA GLN A 339 -7.65 -10.26 3.16
C GLN A 339 -7.10 -8.85 3.43
N VAL A 340 -6.66 -8.55 4.66
CA VAL A 340 -5.99 -7.28 4.96
C VAL A 340 -4.68 -7.18 4.17
N LEU A 341 -3.85 -8.24 4.23
CA LEU A 341 -2.62 -8.31 3.43
C LEU A 341 -2.90 -8.16 1.94
N SER A 342 -3.93 -8.81 1.40
CA SER A 342 -4.19 -8.75 -0.04
C SER A 342 -4.57 -7.33 -0.47
N GLU A 343 -5.42 -6.64 0.30
CA GLU A 343 -5.78 -5.24 0.04
C GLU A 343 -4.58 -4.29 0.14
N GLU A 344 -3.68 -4.45 1.14
CA GLU A 344 -2.40 -3.71 1.21
C GLU A 344 -1.54 -3.89 -0.05
N LEU A 345 -1.53 -5.11 -0.60
CA LEU A 345 -0.83 -5.46 -1.83
C LEU A 345 -1.62 -5.11 -3.11
N GLY A 346 -2.77 -4.43 -2.98
CA GLY A 346 -3.63 -3.94 -4.07
C GLY A 346 -4.64 -4.96 -4.63
N ASP A 347 -4.90 -6.04 -3.89
CA ASP A 347 -5.58 -7.27 -4.33
C ASP A 347 -4.98 -7.89 -5.62
N GLY A 348 -3.75 -7.48 -5.97
CA GLY A 348 -3.07 -7.88 -7.19
C GLY A 348 -3.40 -7.06 -8.44
N ASP A 349 -4.02 -5.90 -8.26
CA ASP A 349 -3.88 -4.74 -9.15
C ASP A 349 -2.66 -3.90 -8.70
N LEU A 350 -1.72 -3.66 -9.61
CA LEU A 350 -0.51 -2.90 -9.32
C LEU A 350 -0.81 -1.43 -8.98
N GLU A 351 -1.82 -0.83 -9.61
CA GLU A 351 -2.13 0.59 -9.35
C GLU A 351 -2.74 0.78 -7.95
N LYS A 352 -3.35 -0.27 -7.37
CA LYS A 352 -3.91 -0.25 -6.01
C LYS A 352 -2.88 -0.55 -4.91
N ASN A 353 -1.71 -1.10 -5.25
CA ASN A 353 -0.69 -1.54 -4.29
C ASN A 353 -0.13 -0.36 -3.47
N HIS A 354 -0.21 -0.42 -2.14
CA HIS A 354 0.09 0.72 -1.26
C HIS A 354 1.55 1.19 -1.37
N VAL A 355 2.49 0.25 -1.49
CA VAL A 355 3.91 0.55 -1.65
C VAL A 355 4.21 1.15 -3.03
N TYR A 356 3.54 0.67 -4.09
CA TYR A 356 3.62 1.28 -5.43
C TYR A 356 3.12 2.72 -5.45
N LEU A 357 1.96 2.99 -4.83
CA LEU A 357 1.39 4.33 -4.68
C LEU A 357 2.33 5.27 -3.92
N TYR A 358 2.94 4.80 -2.84
CA TYR A 358 3.91 5.58 -2.09
C TYR A 358 5.20 5.86 -2.90
N HIS A 359 5.66 4.87 -3.68
CA HIS A 359 6.79 5.05 -4.58
C HIS A 359 6.49 6.06 -5.70
N LYS A 360 5.30 6.02 -6.32
CA LYS A 360 4.86 7.01 -7.33
C LYS A 360 4.81 8.44 -6.78
N LEU A 361 4.39 8.61 -5.53
CA LEU A 361 4.46 9.90 -4.82
C LEU A 361 5.92 10.37 -4.68
N LEU A 362 6.84 9.49 -4.27
CA LEU A 362 8.27 9.82 -4.14
C LEU A 362 8.96 10.09 -5.48
N GLU A 363 8.69 9.33 -6.54
CA GLU A 363 9.17 9.61 -7.90
C GLU A 363 8.77 11.02 -8.35
N THR A 364 7.55 11.44 -8.03
CA THR A 364 6.99 12.75 -8.45
C THR A 364 7.65 13.93 -7.72
N ILE A 365 8.01 13.78 -6.43
CA ILE A 365 8.51 14.88 -5.60
C ILE A 365 10.01 14.85 -5.32
N SER A 366 10.66 13.70 -5.51
CA SER A 366 12.11 13.50 -5.35
C SER A 366 12.63 12.44 -6.35
N PRO A 367 12.60 12.71 -7.68
CA PRO A 367 13.07 11.78 -8.71
C PRO A 367 14.46 11.19 -8.40
N GLY A 368 14.64 9.89 -8.64
CA GLY A 368 15.91 9.20 -8.38
C GLY A 368 16.22 8.96 -6.89
N PHE A 369 15.24 9.11 -6.00
CA PHE A 369 15.33 8.58 -4.63
C PHE A 369 15.22 7.04 -4.66
N PRO A 370 16.08 6.30 -3.94
CA PRO A 370 16.14 4.84 -4.02
C PRO A 370 14.90 4.10 -3.49
N THR A 371 14.82 2.84 -3.87
CA THR A 371 13.86 1.80 -3.48
C THR A 371 14.37 1.00 -2.27
N ALA A 372 13.51 0.29 -1.54
CA ALA A 372 13.86 -0.27 -0.23
C ALA A 372 14.94 -1.38 -0.25
N GLU A 373 14.97 -2.15 -1.33
CA GLU A 373 15.79 -3.33 -1.53
C GLU A 373 17.22 -3.02 -1.99
N VAL A 374 17.51 -1.81 -2.47
CA VAL A 374 18.86 -1.44 -2.91
C VAL A 374 19.70 -0.90 -1.75
N LEU A 375 20.97 -1.33 -1.67
CA LEU A 375 21.91 -0.92 -0.63
C LEU A 375 22.12 0.61 -0.54
N ASP A 376 21.88 1.35 -1.62
CA ASP A 376 21.94 2.81 -1.61
C ASP A 376 20.84 3.47 -0.76
N PHE A 377 19.69 2.83 -0.53
CA PHE A 377 18.60 3.37 0.31
C PHE A 377 19.05 3.73 1.72
N ILE A 378 19.94 2.90 2.28
CA ILE A 378 20.47 3.10 3.64
C ILE A 378 21.72 4.01 3.66
N HIS A 379 22.17 4.52 2.51
CA HIS A 379 23.39 5.32 2.42
C HIS A 379 23.22 6.68 3.10
N PRO A 380 24.18 7.15 3.93
CA PRO A 380 24.06 8.40 4.69
C PRO A 380 23.77 9.66 3.86
N ARG A 381 24.06 9.66 2.54
CA ARG A 381 23.76 10.77 1.62
C ARG A 381 22.28 11.18 1.61
N HIS A 382 21.37 10.28 1.97
CA HIS A 382 19.93 10.52 1.99
C HIS A 382 19.41 11.15 3.28
N GLN A 383 20.25 11.27 4.32
CA GLN A 383 19.94 11.92 5.60
C GLN A 383 18.72 11.34 6.34
N LEU A 384 18.44 10.05 6.11
CA LEU A 384 17.32 9.31 6.72
C LEU A 384 17.66 8.90 8.15
N ASP A 385 17.83 9.86 9.07
CA ASP A 385 18.57 9.63 10.32
C ASP A 385 17.69 9.63 11.59
N ASN A 386 16.37 9.55 11.43
CA ASN A 386 15.43 9.32 12.53
C ASN A 386 15.36 7.82 12.90
N LEU A 387 16.06 7.43 13.97
CA LEU A 387 16.10 6.06 14.50
C LEU A 387 14.71 5.52 14.87
N GLY A 388 13.77 6.39 15.27
CA GLY A 388 12.40 6.00 15.59
C GLY A 388 11.68 5.40 14.38
N VAL A 389 11.82 6.03 13.20
CA VAL A 389 11.25 5.51 11.95
C VAL A 389 11.85 4.15 11.60
N TRP A 390 13.18 3.98 11.69
CA TRP A 390 13.80 2.69 11.42
C TRP A 390 13.39 1.59 12.41
N LYS A 391 13.16 1.93 13.69
CA LYS A 391 12.57 0.98 14.67
C LYS A 391 11.15 0.59 14.27
N SER A 392 10.31 1.55 13.87
CA SER A 392 8.93 1.31 13.43
C SER A 392 8.86 0.48 12.14
N ALA A 393 9.78 0.68 11.20
CA ALA A 393 9.89 -0.10 9.97
C ALA A 393 10.35 -1.53 10.25
N ILE A 394 11.43 -1.69 11.02
CA ILE A 394 11.95 -3.01 11.40
C ILE A 394 10.93 -3.82 12.19
N ALA A 395 10.17 -3.21 13.10
CA ALA A 395 9.15 -3.93 13.85
C ALA A 395 8.07 -4.57 12.95
N GLN A 396 7.65 -3.88 11.87
CA GLN A 396 6.70 -4.42 10.88
C GLN A 396 7.30 -5.61 10.11
N MET A 397 8.56 -5.51 9.68
CA MET A 397 9.25 -6.64 9.02
C MET A 397 9.49 -7.83 9.96
N LEU A 398 9.70 -7.57 11.25
CA LEU A 398 10.04 -8.60 12.24
C LEU A 398 8.82 -9.35 12.78
N ILE A 399 7.69 -8.66 12.99
CA ILE A 399 6.57 -9.25 13.74
C ILE A 399 5.94 -10.46 13.04
N SER A 400 5.80 -10.42 11.72
CA SER A 400 5.23 -11.54 10.94
C SER A 400 6.18 -12.73 10.78
N LEU A 401 7.50 -12.48 10.90
CA LEU A 401 8.57 -13.34 10.39
C LEU A 401 8.50 -14.78 10.90
N PHE A 402 8.15 -14.99 12.17
CA PHE A 402 7.99 -16.32 12.79
C PHE A 402 6.52 -16.59 13.16
N PRO A 403 5.64 -16.88 12.19
CA PRO A 403 4.19 -16.84 12.38
C PRO A 403 3.68 -17.95 13.30
N HIS A 404 4.32 -19.12 13.30
CA HIS A 404 3.92 -20.25 14.15
C HIS A 404 4.18 -19.98 15.64
N GLU A 405 5.12 -19.10 15.96
CA GLU A 405 5.44 -18.70 17.33
C GLU A 405 4.64 -17.48 17.76
N PHE A 406 4.64 -16.41 16.94
CA PHE A 406 4.11 -15.08 17.29
C PHE A 406 2.72 -14.73 16.70
N LEU A 407 1.94 -15.71 16.22
CA LEU A 407 0.57 -15.43 15.73
C LEU A 407 -0.27 -14.53 16.66
N PRO A 408 -0.30 -14.71 17.99
CA PRO A 408 -1.04 -13.80 18.86
C PRO A 408 -0.54 -12.35 18.79
N GLU A 409 0.78 -12.13 18.83
CA GLU A 409 1.39 -10.81 18.73
C GLU A 409 1.20 -10.21 17.33
N ILE A 410 1.19 -11.01 16.26
CA ILE A 410 0.88 -10.57 14.88
C ILE A 410 -0.53 -9.99 14.82
N LEU A 411 -1.53 -10.76 15.28
CA LEU A 411 -2.93 -10.32 15.28
C LEU A 411 -3.15 -9.11 16.21
N GLY A 412 -2.39 -9.02 17.31
CA GLY A 412 -2.35 -7.85 18.17
C GLY A 412 -1.77 -6.60 17.50
N PHE A 413 -0.65 -6.75 16.78
CA PHE A 413 0.00 -5.66 16.05
C PHE A 413 -0.94 -5.10 14.98
N ASN A 414 -1.57 -6.00 14.21
CA ASN A 414 -2.60 -5.72 13.21
C ASN A 414 -3.71 -4.84 13.80
N LEU A 415 -4.31 -5.28 14.92
CA LEU A 415 -5.41 -4.59 15.62
C LEU A 415 -5.09 -3.14 16.03
N HIS A 416 -3.81 -2.79 16.22
CA HIS A 416 -3.41 -1.39 16.41
C HIS A 416 -3.05 -0.68 15.09
N PHE A 417 -2.40 -1.38 14.16
CA PHE A 417 -1.87 -0.78 12.95
C PHE A 417 -2.98 -0.32 12.00
N GLU A 418 -4.03 -1.14 11.83
CA GLU A 418 -5.19 -0.80 10.98
C GLU A 418 -6.07 0.34 11.55
N ALA A 419 -5.70 0.94 12.68
CA ALA A 419 -6.55 1.85 13.45
C ALA A 419 -6.12 3.32 13.28
N ILE A 420 -6.82 4.01 12.37
CA ILE A 420 -6.60 5.38 11.90
C ILE A 420 -5.91 6.33 12.89
N SER A 421 -4.82 6.96 12.42
CA SER A 421 -3.97 7.85 13.22
C SER A 421 -4.27 9.34 13.00
N MET A 422 -3.86 10.17 13.96
CA MET A 422 -3.89 11.64 13.79
C MET A 422 -2.92 12.11 12.71
N GLU A 423 -1.82 11.38 12.51
CA GLU A 423 -0.81 11.60 11.49
C GLU A 423 -1.39 11.39 10.09
N THR A 424 -2.10 10.28 9.85
CA THR A 424 -2.76 9.99 8.56
C THR A 424 -3.77 11.09 8.22
N LEU A 425 -4.65 11.43 9.18
CA LEU A 425 -5.65 12.51 9.05
C LEU A 425 -5.00 13.86 8.72
N LYS A 426 -3.93 14.25 9.44
CA LYS A 426 -3.18 15.48 9.17
C LYS A 426 -2.51 15.45 7.79
N ALA A 427 -1.82 14.36 7.43
CA ALA A 427 -1.11 14.25 6.15
C ALA A 427 -2.06 14.36 4.96
N GLY A 428 -3.22 13.68 5.02
CA GLY A 428 -4.27 13.74 4.01
C GLY A 428 -4.83 15.15 3.76
N LYS A 429 -4.70 16.06 4.72
CA LYS A 429 -5.07 17.48 4.61
C LYS A 429 -3.89 18.37 4.24
N GLU A 430 -2.80 18.31 4.99
CA GLU A 430 -1.70 19.29 4.93
C GLU A 430 -0.87 19.16 3.65
N LEU A 431 -0.70 17.95 3.09
CA LEU A 431 0.03 17.74 1.82
C LEU A 431 -0.64 18.49 0.66
N LYS A 432 -1.97 18.46 0.63
CA LYS A 432 -2.78 19.21 -0.35
C LYS A 432 -2.61 20.73 -0.21
N GLU A 433 -2.37 21.22 1.00
CA GLU A 433 -2.12 22.64 1.28
C GLU A 433 -0.67 23.08 0.93
N VAL A 434 0.20 22.15 0.51
CA VAL A 434 1.54 22.43 -0.05
C VAL A 434 1.71 21.91 -1.49
N GLN A 435 0.60 21.59 -2.18
CA GLN A 435 0.59 21.09 -3.56
C GLN A 435 1.41 19.80 -3.75
N ILE A 436 1.29 18.87 -2.79
CA ILE A 436 1.73 17.48 -2.90
C ILE A 436 0.48 16.59 -2.86
N ASP A 437 0.49 15.48 -3.60
CA ASP A 437 -0.65 14.55 -3.63
C ASP A 437 -0.81 13.82 -2.28
N PRO A 438 -1.96 13.96 -1.60
CA PRO A 438 -2.26 13.23 -0.38
C PRO A 438 -2.80 11.81 -0.61
N TYR A 439 -3.04 11.34 -1.84
CA TYR A 439 -3.91 10.19 -2.12
C TYR A 439 -3.58 8.94 -1.31
N TYR A 440 -2.31 8.55 -1.22
CA TYR A 440 -1.84 7.44 -0.38
C TYR A 440 -2.32 7.51 1.08
N PHE A 441 -2.38 8.71 1.69
CA PHE A 441 -2.90 8.91 3.05
C PHE A 441 -4.43 9.00 3.10
N ILE A 442 -5.07 9.50 2.04
CA ILE A 442 -6.54 9.53 1.93
C ILE A 442 -7.10 8.12 1.82
N LEU A 443 -6.42 7.23 1.09
CA LEU A 443 -6.75 5.81 0.95
C LEU A 443 -6.87 5.13 2.32
N HIS A 444 -5.86 5.27 3.17
CA HIS A 444 -5.87 4.80 4.55
C HIS A 444 -7.02 5.42 5.38
N ILE A 445 -7.28 6.74 5.28
CA ILE A 445 -8.42 7.38 5.98
C ILE A 445 -9.77 6.70 5.64
N SER A 446 -9.92 6.11 4.45
CA SER A 446 -11.14 5.40 4.06
C SER A 446 -11.13 3.88 4.32
N ILE A 447 -10.04 3.16 4.05
CA ILE A 447 -9.97 1.70 4.26
C ILE A 447 -9.71 1.29 5.72
N ASP A 448 -9.05 2.11 6.54
CA ASP A 448 -8.76 1.85 7.97
C ASP A 448 -10.05 1.88 8.86
N ASN A 449 -11.25 1.94 8.27
CA ASN A 449 -12.48 2.25 8.99
C ASN A 449 -12.95 1.11 9.91
N ALA A 450 -13.52 1.48 11.07
CA ALA A 450 -13.91 0.54 12.12
C ALA A 450 -15.29 -0.14 11.94
N ASP A 451 -15.88 -0.08 10.74
CA ASP A 451 -17.21 -0.62 10.43
C ASP A 451 -17.16 -1.76 9.40
N SER A 452 -16.58 -1.50 8.22
CA SER A 452 -16.40 -2.51 7.15
C SER A 452 -14.96 -2.63 6.63
N GLY A 453 -14.07 -1.73 7.04
CA GLY A 453 -12.65 -1.71 6.66
C GLY A 453 -11.72 -2.46 7.61
N HIS A 454 -10.42 -2.22 7.49
CA HIS A 454 -9.35 -3.02 8.09
C HIS A 454 -9.40 -3.06 9.63
N THR A 455 -9.77 -1.98 10.33
CA THR A 455 -10.00 -2.04 11.80
C THR A 455 -11.12 -3.03 12.17
N ALA A 456 -12.20 -3.09 11.38
CA ALA A 456 -13.29 -4.03 11.64
C ALA A 456 -12.84 -5.48 11.44
N ILE A 457 -12.08 -5.73 10.36
CA ILE A 457 -11.50 -7.03 10.02
C ILE A 457 -10.53 -7.48 11.13
N ALA A 458 -9.55 -6.63 11.49
CA ALA A 458 -8.59 -6.89 12.57
C ALA A 458 -9.26 -7.17 13.92
N SER A 459 -10.32 -6.43 14.25
CA SER A 459 -11.14 -6.67 15.44
C SER A 459 -11.82 -8.04 15.42
N GLU A 460 -12.33 -8.48 14.26
CA GLU A 460 -13.03 -9.76 14.13
C GLU A 460 -12.06 -10.95 14.08
N ILE A 461 -10.91 -10.82 13.40
CA ILE A 461 -9.81 -11.81 13.40
C ILE A 461 -9.37 -12.13 14.83
N VAL A 462 -9.11 -11.09 15.65
CA VAL A 462 -8.75 -11.25 17.06
C VAL A 462 -9.89 -11.92 17.84
N CYS A 463 -11.15 -11.59 17.55
CA CYS A 463 -12.29 -12.21 18.20
C CYS A 463 -12.45 -13.70 17.87
N GLU A 464 -12.32 -14.09 16.60
CA GLU A 464 -12.36 -15.51 16.20
C GLU A 464 -11.18 -16.31 16.70
N TYR A 465 -9.96 -15.74 16.67
CA TYR A 465 -8.78 -16.40 17.20
C TYR A 465 -8.93 -16.68 18.71
N MET A 466 -9.35 -15.66 19.46
CA MET A 466 -9.56 -15.78 20.90
C MET A 466 -10.65 -16.80 21.27
N ASP A 467 -11.76 -16.83 20.54
CA ASP A 467 -12.81 -17.82 20.77
C ASP A 467 -12.42 -19.21 20.25
N TYR A 468 -11.60 -19.33 19.20
CA TYR A 468 -10.98 -20.61 18.80
C TYR A 468 -10.08 -21.17 19.92
N THR A 469 -9.15 -20.37 20.45
CA THR A 469 -8.30 -20.77 21.58
C THR A 469 -9.15 -21.18 22.79
N ARG A 470 -10.20 -20.43 23.12
CA ARG A 470 -11.14 -20.77 24.20
C ARG A 470 -11.88 -22.09 23.93
N ARG A 471 -12.32 -22.36 22.69
CA ARG A 471 -13.02 -23.60 22.29
C ARG A 471 -12.11 -24.84 22.38
N ILE A 472 -10.85 -24.72 21.95
CA ILE A 472 -9.92 -25.85 21.81
C ILE A 472 -9.05 -26.06 23.06
N GLN A 473 -8.53 -24.99 23.66
CA GLN A 473 -7.51 -25.03 24.72
C GLN A 473 -8.01 -24.51 26.08
N GLY A 474 -9.23 -23.96 26.16
CA GLY A 474 -9.85 -23.50 27.40
C GLY A 474 -9.45 -22.09 27.83
N GLU A 475 -10.01 -21.63 28.96
CA GLU A 475 -9.94 -20.22 29.39
C GLU A 475 -8.52 -19.80 29.83
N ASP A 476 -7.76 -20.67 30.50
CA ASP A 476 -6.39 -20.35 30.93
C ASP A 476 -5.44 -20.18 29.73
N ALA A 477 -5.63 -20.97 28.67
CA ALA A 477 -4.89 -20.81 27.42
C ALA A 477 -5.31 -19.51 26.72
N ALA A 478 -6.61 -19.23 26.61
CA ALA A 478 -7.12 -17.96 26.08
C ALA A 478 -6.57 -16.76 26.87
N GLN A 479 -6.54 -16.80 28.20
CA GLN A 479 -6.03 -15.71 29.03
C GLN A 479 -4.50 -15.52 28.95
N LYS A 480 -3.74 -16.57 28.58
CA LYS A 480 -2.33 -16.46 28.17
C LYS A 480 -2.20 -15.81 26.79
N VAL A 481 -2.94 -16.30 25.79
CA VAL A 481 -2.95 -15.78 24.40
C VAL A 481 -3.38 -14.32 24.36
N TRP A 482 -4.38 -13.90 25.15
CA TRP A 482 -4.82 -12.52 25.21
C TRP A 482 -3.70 -11.55 25.64
N LYS A 483 -2.84 -11.94 26.59
CA LYS A 483 -1.67 -11.13 26.99
C LYS A 483 -0.66 -10.97 25.85
N ARG A 484 -0.57 -11.96 24.95
CA ARG A 484 0.29 -11.92 23.76
C ARG A 484 -0.31 -11.01 22.67
N VAL A 485 -1.63 -11.08 22.44
CA VAL A 485 -2.37 -10.10 21.61
C VAL A 485 -2.17 -8.68 22.15
N GLN A 486 -2.25 -8.48 23.46
CA GLN A 486 -1.95 -7.19 24.09
C GLN A 486 -0.48 -6.76 23.85
N ALA A 487 0.50 -7.65 23.97
CA ALA A 487 1.91 -7.34 23.70
C ALA A 487 2.16 -6.93 22.24
N GLY A 488 1.48 -7.58 21.27
CA GLY A 488 1.52 -7.19 19.86
C GLY A 488 0.92 -5.81 19.59
N TYR A 489 -0.26 -5.53 20.16
CA TYR A 489 -0.91 -4.22 20.08
C TYR A 489 -0.03 -3.12 20.69
N LEU A 490 0.60 -3.42 21.84
CA LEU A 490 1.52 -2.50 22.52
C LEU A 490 2.84 -2.32 21.77
N LEU A 491 3.32 -3.31 21.00
CA LEU A 491 4.46 -3.11 20.09
C LEU A 491 4.12 -2.03 19.06
N SER A 492 3.01 -2.20 18.34
CA SER A 492 2.53 -1.23 17.33
C SER A 492 2.22 0.15 17.95
N GLN A 493 1.63 0.21 19.15
CA GLN A 493 1.32 1.46 19.87
C GLN A 493 2.55 2.16 20.48
N GLY A 494 3.54 1.37 20.93
CA GLY A 494 4.68 1.85 21.73
C GLY A 494 5.93 2.18 20.92
N LEU A 495 5.93 1.89 19.62
CA LEU A 495 6.94 2.38 18.68
C LEU A 495 6.78 3.89 18.46
N PRO A 496 7.86 4.63 18.12
CA PRO A 496 7.75 6.05 17.80
C PRO A 496 6.85 6.25 16.56
N GLY A 497 5.71 6.90 16.77
CA GLY A 497 4.84 7.37 15.70
C GLY A 497 5.60 8.35 14.79
N VAL A 498 5.20 8.42 13.52
CA VAL A 498 5.83 9.30 12.51
C VAL A 498 5.51 10.79 12.70
N ALA A 499 4.82 11.15 13.78
CA ALA A 499 4.66 12.52 14.27
C ALA A 499 5.93 13.09 14.91
N VAL A 500 6.43 14.19 14.35
CA VAL A 500 7.37 15.09 15.02
C VAL A 500 6.64 16.42 15.31
N CYS A 501 5.72 16.46 16.31
CA CYS A 501 5.14 17.71 16.86
C CYS A 501 4.27 17.54 18.16
N PRO A 502 3.94 18.63 18.91
CA PRO A 502 3.14 18.62 20.17
C PRO A 502 1.56 18.66 20.02
N ASN A 503 0.76 18.68 21.12
CA ASN A 503 -0.73 18.40 21.19
C ASN A 503 -1.56 19.47 22.01
N LEU A 504 -2.84 19.41 22.50
CA LEU A 504 -3.92 18.41 22.80
C LEU A 504 -5.34 19.09 23.10
N THR A 505 -6.45 18.33 23.27
CA THR A 505 -7.80 18.63 23.95
C THR A 505 -8.77 19.74 23.42
N GLN A 506 -10.10 19.85 23.77
CA GLN A 506 -11.33 18.98 23.96
C GLN A 506 -12.59 19.91 24.26
N GLN A 507 -13.92 19.59 24.26
CA GLN A 507 -14.82 18.42 24.03
C GLN A 507 -16.26 18.88 23.52
N ALA A 508 -17.36 18.07 23.57
CA ALA A 508 -18.66 18.31 22.85
C ALA A 508 -19.98 17.64 23.44
N LYS A 509 -21.15 17.67 22.71
CA LYS A 509 -22.47 16.92 22.87
C LYS A 509 -23.61 17.42 21.88
N ILE A 510 -24.83 16.85 21.63
CA ILE A 510 -25.44 15.48 21.44
C ILE A 510 -27.00 15.54 21.10
N SER A 511 -27.63 14.48 20.49
CA SER A 511 -29.08 14.02 20.40
C SER A 511 -30.07 14.65 19.34
N ASN A 512 -31.25 14.13 18.87
CA ASN A 512 -32.08 12.85 18.78
C ASN A 512 -33.31 13.12 17.80
N GLU A 513 -34.34 12.34 17.33
CA GLU A 513 -34.93 10.95 17.19
C GLU A 513 -35.98 11.00 15.99
N TYR A 514 -36.64 10.02 15.29
CA TYR A 514 -36.59 8.58 14.90
C TYR A 514 -37.59 8.26 13.70
N SER A 515 -37.33 7.35 12.70
CA SER A 515 -38.24 6.37 11.97
C SER A 515 -37.71 5.74 10.60
N ALA A 516 -38.37 4.70 10.01
CA ALA A 516 -37.92 3.64 9.02
C ALA A 516 -38.20 3.90 7.47
N PRO A 517 -38.19 2.96 6.44
CA PRO A 517 -38.00 1.48 6.39
C PRO A 517 -37.17 0.76 5.25
N VAL A 518 -36.85 1.33 4.06
CA VAL A 518 -36.02 0.64 2.99
C VAL A 518 -34.78 1.46 2.67
N GLU A 519 -34.99 2.76 2.61
CA GLU A 519 -34.12 3.75 3.26
C GLU A 519 -33.32 3.16 4.43
N LEU A 520 -33.92 2.33 5.32
CA LEU A 520 -33.25 1.71 6.47
C LEU A 520 -31.91 1.03 6.19
N GLU A 521 -31.69 0.42 5.03
CA GLU A 521 -30.44 -0.29 4.78
C GLU A 521 -29.33 0.66 4.36
N VAL A 522 -29.65 1.61 3.48
CA VAL A 522 -28.77 2.75 3.14
C VAL A 522 -28.52 3.64 4.36
N MET A 523 -29.52 3.80 5.22
CA MET A 523 -29.40 4.44 6.53
C MET A 523 -28.60 3.60 7.53
N ARG A 524 -28.64 2.25 7.48
CA ARG A 524 -27.86 1.36 8.34
C ARG A 524 -26.39 1.58 8.03
N ILE A 525 -26.05 1.55 6.74
CA ILE A 525 -24.74 1.92 6.21
C ILE A 525 -24.38 3.35 6.64
N PHE A 526 -25.14 4.39 6.28
CA PHE A 526 -24.80 5.77 6.65
C PHE A 526 -24.72 6.03 8.16
N ASN A 527 -25.53 5.37 8.98
CA ASN A 527 -25.41 5.43 10.45
C ASN A 527 -24.13 4.78 10.93
N ALA A 528 -23.80 3.58 10.43
CA ALA A 528 -22.57 2.87 10.80
C ALA A 528 -21.32 3.65 10.36
N LYS A 529 -21.31 4.15 9.11
CA LYS A 529 -20.30 5.11 8.62
C LYS A 529 -20.25 6.40 9.44
N ALA A 530 -21.37 6.90 9.98
CA ALA A 530 -21.35 8.06 10.86
C ALA A 530 -20.73 7.75 12.24
N GLN A 531 -21.00 6.58 12.83
CA GLN A 531 -20.38 6.19 14.11
C GLN A 531 -18.83 6.20 14.06
N VAL A 532 -18.25 5.91 12.89
CA VAL A 532 -16.78 5.88 12.67
C VAL A 532 -16.22 7.13 11.96
N GLY A 533 -16.98 7.73 11.04
CA GLY A 533 -16.61 8.89 10.22
C GLY A 533 -16.98 10.26 10.83
N HIS A 534 -17.65 10.27 11.99
CA HIS A 534 -17.91 11.50 12.73
C HIS A 534 -16.62 12.25 13.04
N LYS A 535 -16.70 13.58 13.02
CA LYS A 535 -15.58 14.53 13.17
C LYS A 535 -14.51 14.42 12.08
N ILE A 536 -14.26 13.27 11.44
CA ILE A 536 -13.38 13.17 10.26
C ILE A 536 -13.79 14.22 9.21
N HIS A 537 -15.08 14.43 9.02
CA HIS A 537 -15.64 15.41 8.08
C HIS A 537 -15.74 16.87 8.58
N CYS A 538 -15.33 17.24 9.81
CA CYS A 538 -15.45 18.62 10.32
C CYS A 538 -14.66 19.68 9.52
N GLY A 539 -13.59 19.26 8.84
CA GLY A 539 -12.84 20.10 7.92
C GLY A 539 -13.47 20.25 6.53
N SER A 540 -14.60 19.58 6.26
CA SER A 540 -15.19 19.48 4.92
C SER A 540 -16.00 20.73 4.55
N ARG A 541 -15.78 21.21 3.32
CA ARG A 541 -16.61 22.27 2.70
C ARG A 541 -17.85 21.71 1.99
N VAL A 542 -18.07 20.39 2.01
CA VAL A 542 -19.21 19.75 1.34
C VAL A 542 -20.51 20.06 2.09
N LYS A 543 -21.53 20.47 1.33
CA LYS A 543 -22.93 20.55 1.76
C LYS A 543 -23.80 19.59 0.95
N ILE A 544 -24.89 19.14 1.57
CA ILE A 544 -25.96 18.36 0.94
C ILE A 544 -27.27 19.04 1.36
N GLY A 545 -27.98 19.65 0.40
CA GLY A 545 -29.02 20.63 0.75
C GLY A 545 -28.42 21.86 1.45
N SER A 546 -29.04 22.29 2.55
CA SER A 546 -28.60 23.44 3.36
C SER A 546 -27.48 23.12 4.36
N ARG A 547 -27.42 21.87 4.84
CA ARG A 547 -26.51 21.40 5.90
C ARG A 547 -25.14 20.97 5.38
N SER A 548 -24.13 20.99 6.26
CA SER A 548 -22.79 20.44 6.00
C SER A 548 -22.77 18.91 6.10
N LEU A 549 -21.74 18.28 5.55
CA LEU A 549 -21.51 16.83 5.70
C LEU A 549 -21.20 16.45 7.17
N GLU A 550 -20.56 17.35 7.93
CA GLU A 550 -20.32 17.18 9.36
C GLU A 550 -21.62 17.15 10.17
N GLU A 551 -22.52 18.11 9.93
CA GLU A 551 -23.85 18.14 10.55
C GLU A 551 -24.60 16.84 10.22
N TRP A 552 -24.64 16.45 8.95
CA TRP A 552 -25.33 15.23 8.52
C TRP A 552 -24.78 13.95 9.17
N LEU A 553 -23.47 13.88 9.46
CA LEU A 553 -22.79 12.71 10.01
C LEU A 553 -22.41 12.87 11.50
N ASP A 554 -23.23 13.57 12.29
CA ASP A 554 -23.19 13.49 13.76
C ASP A 554 -23.86 12.19 14.25
N PRO A 555 -23.17 11.28 14.99
CA PRO A 555 -23.71 10.07 15.59
C PRO A 555 -24.93 10.34 16.44
N ALA A 556 -24.98 11.48 17.12
CA ALA A 556 -26.03 11.80 18.07
C ALA A 556 -27.26 12.37 17.36
N ALA A 557 -27.06 13.11 16.25
CA ALA A 557 -28.12 13.35 15.27
C ALA A 557 -28.53 12.05 14.57
N MET A 558 -27.60 11.14 14.26
CA MET A 558 -27.84 9.87 13.57
C MET A 558 -28.53 8.82 14.43
N GLU A 559 -28.51 8.90 15.77
CA GLU A 559 -29.46 8.17 16.61
C GLU A 559 -30.91 8.48 16.18
N SER A 560 -31.18 9.68 15.64
CA SER A 560 -32.38 9.94 14.86
C SER A 560 -32.40 9.23 13.51
N LYS A 561 -33.16 8.16 13.48
CA LYS A 561 -33.70 7.56 12.26
C LYS A 561 -34.47 8.57 11.36
N GLN A 562 -35.02 9.69 11.87
CA GLN A 562 -35.57 10.76 11.00
C GLN A 562 -34.47 11.63 10.38
N TRP A 563 -33.38 11.90 11.10
CA TRP A 563 -32.18 12.52 10.51
C TRP A 563 -31.56 11.63 9.43
N GLN A 564 -31.55 10.31 9.66
CA GLN A 564 -31.17 9.32 8.66
C GLN A 564 -32.06 9.42 7.39
N ARG A 565 -33.39 9.63 7.52
CA ARG A 565 -34.27 9.94 6.37
C ARG A 565 -33.87 11.25 5.70
N ASP A 566 -33.76 12.32 6.47
CA ASP A 566 -33.56 13.66 5.95
C ASP A 566 -32.24 13.76 5.17
N LEU A 567 -31.19 13.04 5.59
CA LEU A 567 -29.96 12.86 4.82
C LEU A 567 -30.20 12.13 3.50
N VAL A 568 -30.82 10.94 3.51
CA VAL A 568 -31.03 10.10 2.32
C VAL A 568 -31.97 10.81 1.32
N CYS A 569 -32.98 11.53 1.82
CA CYS A 569 -33.82 12.43 1.06
C CYS A 569 -33.08 13.67 0.51
N ALA A 570 -32.17 14.30 1.27
CA ALA A 570 -31.39 15.44 0.79
C ALA A 570 -30.33 15.02 -0.25
N LEU A 571 -29.70 13.86 -0.06
CA LEU A 571 -28.71 13.28 -0.97
C LEU A 571 -29.37 12.87 -2.30
N SER A 572 -30.48 12.13 -2.27
CA SER A 572 -31.22 11.74 -3.48
C SER A 572 -31.86 12.91 -4.23
N ARG A 573 -32.07 14.07 -3.58
CA ARG A 573 -32.51 15.32 -4.23
C ARG A 573 -31.33 16.13 -4.80
N SER A 574 -30.10 15.83 -4.43
CA SER A 574 -28.90 16.53 -4.91
C SER A 574 -28.49 16.07 -6.30
N LYS A 575 -28.94 16.78 -7.34
CA LYS A 575 -28.54 16.58 -8.76
C LYS A 575 -27.02 16.65 -9.00
N TYR A 576 -26.24 17.19 -8.05
CA TYR A 576 -24.78 17.25 -8.09
C TYR A 576 -24.09 15.98 -7.57
N TRP A 577 -24.78 15.23 -6.70
CA TRP A 577 -24.25 14.01 -6.08
C TRP A 577 -24.87 12.74 -6.69
N ILE A 578 -26.19 12.73 -6.92
CA ILE A 578 -26.96 11.57 -7.38
C ILE A 578 -27.66 11.88 -8.72
N CYS A 579 -27.48 11.00 -9.69
CA CYS A 579 -28.28 10.89 -10.90
C CYS A 579 -29.22 9.69 -10.73
N LYS A 580 -30.52 9.94 -10.57
CA LYS A 580 -31.50 8.86 -10.27
C LYS A 580 -31.67 7.93 -11.47
N GLY A 581 -31.70 6.62 -11.23
CA GLY A 581 -31.73 5.60 -12.28
C GLY A 581 -30.43 5.51 -13.08
N ASP A 582 -29.33 6.09 -12.56
CA ASP A 582 -28.02 6.06 -13.19
C ASP A 582 -26.89 6.26 -12.16
N SER A 583 -26.60 5.19 -11.41
CA SER A 583 -25.45 5.11 -10.51
C SER A 583 -24.12 5.42 -11.21
N SER A 584 -23.95 5.04 -12.49
CA SER A 584 -22.72 5.29 -13.25
C SER A 584 -22.39 6.79 -13.42
N LYS A 585 -23.40 7.64 -13.65
CA LYS A 585 -23.22 9.10 -13.80
C LYS A 585 -23.16 9.83 -12.46
N SER A 586 -23.70 9.23 -11.40
CA SER A 586 -23.73 9.78 -10.05
C SER A 586 -22.32 10.12 -9.55
N ARG A 587 -22.08 11.38 -9.17
CA ARG A 587 -20.79 11.80 -8.62
C ARG A 587 -20.45 11.06 -7.33
N PHE A 588 -21.45 10.74 -6.52
CA PHE A 588 -21.28 9.99 -5.27
C PHE A 588 -20.58 8.64 -5.51
N ILE A 589 -21.07 7.85 -6.47
CA ILE A 589 -20.47 6.56 -6.86
C ILE A 589 -19.05 6.74 -7.44
N ARG A 590 -18.83 7.76 -8.28
CA ARG A 590 -17.48 8.08 -8.81
C ARG A 590 -16.47 8.53 -7.76
N GLU A 591 -16.91 8.88 -6.55
CA GLU A 591 -16.02 9.22 -5.43
C GLU A 591 -15.79 8.02 -4.49
N LEU A 592 -16.59 6.96 -4.63
CA LEU A 592 -16.42 5.63 -3.98
C LEU A 592 -15.60 4.66 -4.85
N ALA A 593 -15.59 4.86 -6.16
CA ALA A 593 -14.76 4.13 -7.12
C ALA A 593 -13.26 4.49 -7.01
N TRP A 594 -12.41 3.72 -7.68
CA TRP A 594 -10.95 3.90 -7.66
C TRP A 594 -10.50 5.33 -8.04
N ASN A 595 -9.48 5.86 -7.36
CA ASN A 595 -9.07 7.28 -7.37
C ASN A 595 -10.10 8.29 -6.82
N GLY A 596 -11.25 7.83 -6.33
CA GLY A 596 -12.22 8.64 -5.60
C GLY A 596 -11.76 8.93 -4.16
N ARG A 597 -12.15 10.09 -3.60
CA ARG A 597 -11.72 10.50 -2.23
C ARG A 597 -12.45 9.77 -1.09
N MET A 598 -13.26 8.78 -1.42
CA MET A 598 -14.02 7.93 -0.49
C MET A 598 -13.84 6.44 -0.86
N PHE A 599 -12.80 6.12 -1.65
CA PHE A 599 -12.52 4.74 -2.08
C PHE A 599 -12.34 3.82 -0.87
N GLY A 600 -13.17 2.78 -0.80
CA GLY A 600 -13.07 1.75 0.24
C GLY A 600 -13.55 2.14 1.64
N CYS A 601 -14.13 3.32 1.87
CA CYS A 601 -14.91 3.55 3.11
C CYS A 601 -16.31 2.92 3.08
N PHE A 602 -16.66 2.32 1.94
CA PHE A 602 -17.77 1.39 1.74
C PHE A 602 -17.16 0.16 1.05
N THR A 603 -17.52 -1.04 1.49
CA THR A 603 -17.14 -2.28 0.80
C THR A 603 -17.97 -2.48 -0.46
N GLN A 604 -17.60 -3.45 -1.28
CA GLN A 604 -18.28 -3.73 -2.54
C GLN A 604 -19.79 -4.03 -2.38
N ASP A 605 -20.24 -4.84 -1.40
CA ASP A 605 -21.69 -5.06 -1.20
C ASP A 605 -22.41 -3.77 -0.80
N GLU A 606 -21.78 -2.92 0.01
CA GLU A 606 -22.33 -1.62 0.41
C GLU A 606 -22.43 -0.66 -0.78
N CYS A 607 -21.42 -0.65 -1.65
CA CYS A 607 -21.45 0.03 -2.94
C CYS A 607 -22.57 -0.52 -3.84
N ASP A 608 -22.81 -1.83 -3.87
CA ASP A 608 -23.91 -2.43 -4.64
C ASP A 608 -25.29 -2.23 -4.01
N VAL A 609 -25.41 -2.08 -2.68
CA VAL A 609 -26.62 -1.56 -2.03
C VAL A 609 -26.86 -0.10 -2.46
N LEU A 610 -25.81 0.72 -2.51
CA LEU A 610 -25.91 2.12 -2.94
C LEU A 610 -26.23 2.27 -4.43
N ARG A 611 -25.64 1.46 -5.30
CA ARG A 611 -26.00 1.38 -6.73
C ARG A 611 -27.48 0.99 -6.86
N ARG A 612 -27.89 -0.14 -6.28
CA ARG A 612 -29.31 -0.58 -6.26
C ARG A 612 -30.28 0.45 -5.66
N TRP A 613 -29.87 1.26 -4.67
CA TRP A 613 -30.71 2.33 -4.13
C TRP A 613 -30.86 3.55 -5.07
N ILE A 614 -29.83 3.84 -5.87
CA ILE A 614 -29.90 4.87 -6.91
C ILE A 614 -30.71 4.37 -8.12
N ASP A 615 -30.62 3.07 -8.40
CA ASP A 615 -31.09 2.45 -9.64
C ASP A 615 -32.47 1.78 -9.54
N ASP A 616 -32.92 1.31 -8.37
CA ASP A 616 -34.02 0.34 -8.28
C ASP A 616 -34.95 0.43 -7.05
N PHE A 617 -36.12 -0.23 -7.15
CA PHE A 617 -37.08 -0.52 -6.05
C PHE A 617 -37.35 -2.05 -6.02
N PRO A 618 -37.77 -2.64 -4.88
CA PRO A 618 -37.07 -3.82 -4.32
C PRO A 618 -37.62 -5.23 -4.64
N ASN A 619 -36.78 -6.26 -4.44
CA ASN A 619 -37.10 -7.62 -3.91
C ASN A 619 -35.80 -8.47 -3.65
N THR A 620 -35.77 -9.65 -2.99
CA THR A 620 -36.06 -10.04 -1.57
C THR A 620 -35.82 -11.57 -1.37
N LEU A 621 -35.28 -12.19 -0.29
CA LEU A 621 -34.34 -11.87 0.83
C LEU A 621 -33.90 -13.20 1.56
N LEU A 622 -32.60 -13.41 1.85
CA LEU A 622 -32.01 -14.19 3.01
C LEU A 622 -32.31 -15.73 3.15
N ALA A 623 -31.70 -16.57 4.04
CA ALA A 623 -30.36 -16.69 4.69
C ALA A 623 -30.19 -18.09 5.43
N LEU A 624 -29.12 -18.29 6.25
CA LEU A 624 -28.63 -19.57 6.85
C LEU A 624 -28.52 -19.57 8.42
N GLU A 625 -27.52 -20.28 9.00
CA GLU A 625 -27.23 -20.63 10.43
C GLU A 625 -28.12 -21.73 11.09
N ASP A 626 -27.77 -22.47 12.17
CA ASP A 626 -26.53 -23.12 12.73
C ASP A 626 -27.00 -23.91 14.03
N SER A 627 -26.32 -24.64 14.94
CA SER A 627 -24.94 -25.14 15.23
C SER A 627 -24.99 -26.16 16.42
N ARG A 628 -23.98 -26.71 17.13
CA ARG A 628 -22.47 -26.83 17.17
C ARG A 628 -22.20 -28.17 17.94
N THR A 629 -21.08 -28.65 18.54
CA THR A 629 -19.71 -28.25 19.02
C THR A 629 -18.86 -29.58 19.10
N LYS A 630 -17.80 -29.93 19.86
CA LYS A 630 -16.86 -29.48 20.96
C LYS A 630 -15.67 -30.51 20.96
N SER A 631 -14.50 -30.47 21.63
CA SER A 631 -13.59 -29.53 22.35
C SER A 631 -12.30 -30.29 22.75
N GLY A 632 -11.17 -29.63 23.05
CA GLY A 632 -9.98 -30.25 23.69
C GLY A 632 -8.95 -30.88 22.72
N SER A 633 -7.94 -31.67 23.13
CA SER A 633 -7.24 -31.92 24.44
C SER A 633 -6.30 -33.15 24.29
N ILE A 634 -5.14 -33.37 24.95
CA ILE A 634 -4.09 -32.65 25.73
C ILE A 634 -3.08 -33.77 26.17
N SER A 635 -1.75 -33.68 26.42
CA SER A 635 -0.61 -32.72 26.34
C SER A 635 0.68 -33.53 26.72
N GLU A 636 1.96 -33.23 26.47
CA GLU A 636 2.76 -32.26 25.68
C GLU A 636 4.28 -32.60 25.91
N GLY A 637 5.19 -32.42 24.94
CA GLY A 637 6.65 -32.66 25.13
C GLY A 637 7.53 -32.37 23.88
N ALA A 638 8.69 -31.73 24.05
CA ALA A 638 9.42 -31.06 22.95
C ALA A 638 10.71 -31.76 22.46
N VAL A 639 10.93 -31.74 21.14
CA VAL A 639 12.16 -32.20 20.42
C VAL A 639 12.39 -31.28 19.17
N PRO A 640 13.33 -31.51 18.22
CA PRO A 640 14.10 -30.41 17.57
C PRO A 640 13.39 -29.69 16.39
N GLU A 641 14.05 -28.62 15.93
CA GLU A 641 13.62 -27.70 14.85
C GLU A 641 13.17 -28.43 13.57
N ASP A 642 11.95 -28.13 13.10
CA ASP A 642 11.28 -28.83 11.99
C ASP A 642 10.47 -27.86 11.12
N ILE A 643 10.74 -27.85 9.81
CA ILE A 643 10.07 -27.03 8.78
C ILE A 643 8.55 -27.24 8.69
N LEU A 644 8.03 -28.35 9.22
CA LEU A 644 6.59 -28.62 9.29
C LEU A 644 5.89 -27.90 10.46
N SER A 645 6.65 -27.29 11.38
CA SER A 645 6.13 -26.51 12.52
C SER A 645 6.83 -25.17 12.74
N GLU A 646 7.96 -24.91 12.09
CA GLU A 646 8.75 -23.68 12.21
C GLU A 646 8.92 -22.99 10.85
N TYR A 647 8.96 -21.66 10.87
CA TYR A 647 9.11 -20.82 9.69
C TYR A 647 9.73 -19.47 10.12
N PRO A 648 10.65 -18.87 9.34
CA PRO A 648 11.19 -19.34 8.07
C PRO A 648 12.40 -20.26 8.30
N VAL A 649 12.55 -21.30 7.49
CA VAL A 649 13.64 -22.28 7.63
C VAL A 649 14.56 -22.25 6.41
N PHE A 650 15.79 -21.76 6.61
CA PHE A 650 16.86 -21.68 5.61
C PHE A 650 18.02 -22.63 5.95
N GLN A 651 17.73 -23.92 6.11
CA GLN A 651 18.78 -24.92 6.35
C GLN A 651 19.75 -25.01 5.15
N SER A 652 21.05 -25.05 5.43
CA SER A 652 22.12 -25.20 4.43
C SER A 652 22.51 -26.66 4.15
N SER A 653 22.05 -27.59 5.00
CA SER A 653 22.37 -29.01 4.95
C SER A 653 21.38 -29.87 4.14
N PHE A 654 20.27 -29.29 3.66
CA PHE A 654 19.26 -30.05 2.93
C PHE A 654 19.75 -30.41 1.52
N SER A 655 19.80 -31.71 1.21
CA SER A 655 20.44 -32.25 0.02
C SER A 655 19.56 -32.17 -1.24
N LEU A 656 19.57 -31.02 -1.92
CA LEU A 656 18.83 -30.77 -3.18
C LEU A 656 19.28 -31.62 -4.40
N LYS A 657 20.11 -32.66 -4.23
CA LYS A 657 20.65 -33.52 -5.31
C LYS A 657 19.60 -34.05 -6.31
N PHE A 658 18.38 -34.30 -5.85
CA PHE A 658 17.25 -34.65 -6.72
C PHE A 658 16.96 -33.56 -7.75
N PHE A 659 16.89 -32.32 -7.28
CA PHE A 659 16.76 -31.13 -8.11
C PHE A 659 18.03 -30.83 -8.89
N ASP A 660 19.23 -30.93 -8.31
CA ASP A 660 20.49 -30.68 -9.05
C ASP A 660 20.58 -31.58 -10.31
N THR A 661 20.23 -32.86 -10.17
CA THR A 661 20.22 -33.83 -11.28
C THR A 661 19.14 -33.51 -12.33
N ALA A 662 17.95 -33.07 -11.89
CA ALA A 662 16.86 -32.67 -12.79
C ALA A 662 17.14 -31.32 -13.49
N LEU A 663 17.78 -30.37 -12.79
CA LEU A 663 18.17 -29.05 -13.30
C LEU A 663 19.34 -29.13 -14.29
N GLN A 664 20.24 -30.10 -14.12
CA GLN A 664 21.32 -30.40 -15.08
C GLN A 664 20.83 -31.11 -16.36
N SER A 665 19.61 -31.66 -16.36
CA SER A 665 19.03 -32.28 -17.55
C SER A 665 18.70 -31.22 -18.61
N PRO A 666 19.07 -31.42 -19.89
CA PRO A 666 18.70 -30.50 -20.97
C PRO A 666 17.20 -30.57 -21.23
N VAL A 667 16.57 -29.40 -21.34
CA VAL A 667 15.14 -29.23 -21.61
C VAL A 667 15.01 -28.22 -22.75
N SER A 668 14.26 -28.58 -23.80
CA SER A 668 13.92 -27.65 -24.87
C SER A 668 12.96 -26.57 -24.34
N PRO A 669 13.07 -25.29 -24.77
CA PRO A 669 12.10 -24.26 -24.45
C PRO A 669 10.67 -24.70 -24.85
N LEU A 670 9.70 -24.48 -23.95
CA LEU A 670 8.28 -24.74 -24.18
C LEU A 670 7.48 -23.44 -24.06
N LEU A 671 6.49 -23.28 -24.95
CA LEU A 671 5.49 -22.23 -24.83
C LEU A 671 4.33 -22.72 -23.94
N PHE A 672 3.66 -21.81 -23.23
CA PHE A 672 2.59 -22.12 -22.29
C PHE A 672 1.47 -22.97 -22.92
N ASP A 673 1.00 -22.59 -24.11
CA ASP A 673 -0.04 -23.31 -24.86
C ASP A 673 0.42 -24.68 -25.37
N SER A 674 1.74 -24.88 -25.46
CA SER A 674 2.39 -26.12 -25.89
C SER A 674 2.83 -27.02 -24.74
N LEU A 675 2.47 -26.70 -23.48
CA LEU A 675 2.88 -27.48 -22.30
C LEU A 675 2.21 -28.86 -22.28
N PRO A 676 2.97 -29.97 -22.37
CA PRO A 676 2.41 -31.31 -22.53
C PRO A 676 1.45 -31.70 -21.41
N ASP A 677 0.21 -32.04 -21.73
CA ASP A 677 -0.88 -32.23 -20.78
C ASP A 677 -0.68 -33.36 -19.77
N LEU A 678 -1.36 -33.24 -18.64
CA LEU A 678 -1.40 -34.26 -17.60
C LEU A 678 -2.29 -35.43 -18.04
N ASP A 679 -1.64 -36.45 -18.61
CA ASP A 679 -2.21 -37.79 -18.73
C ASP A 679 -2.30 -38.40 -17.31
N ILE A 680 -3.42 -38.09 -16.64
CA ILE A 680 -3.83 -38.60 -15.32
C ILE A 680 -5.29 -39.07 -15.43
N VAL A 681 -5.52 -40.35 -15.14
CA VAL A 681 -6.82 -41.02 -15.36
C VAL A 681 -7.18 -41.86 -14.15
N GLY A 682 -8.44 -41.79 -13.71
CA GLY A 682 -8.97 -42.54 -12.59
C GLY A 682 -8.88 -41.83 -11.23
N ARG A 683 -9.11 -42.57 -10.15
CA ARG A 683 -8.99 -42.06 -8.77
C ARG A 683 -7.52 -42.07 -8.35
N PRO A 684 -6.98 -40.95 -7.79
CA PRO A 684 -5.63 -40.95 -7.25
C PRO A 684 -5.52 -41.77 -5.97
N THR A 685 -4.32 -42.24 -5.63
CA THR A 685 -4.01 -42.81 -4.31
C THR A 685 -3.87 -41.69 -3.29
N SER A 686 -4.73 -41.70 -2.27
CA SER A 686 -4.84 -40.68 -1.24
C SER A 686 -3.50 -40.43 -0.52
N GLU A 687 -2.73 -41.49 -0.32
CA GLU A 687 -1.43 -41.51 0.35
C GLU A 687 -0.34 -40.80 -0.45
N ALA A 688 -0.42 -40.81 -1.79
CA ALA A 688 0.50 -40.07 -2.65
C ALA A 688 -0.01 -38.65 -2.95
N PHE A 689 -1.32 -38.49 -3.10
CA PHE A 689 -1.95 -37.28 -3.59
C PHE A 689 -2.10 -36.20 -2.52
N LEU A 690 -2.59 -36.54 -1.33
CA LEU A 690 -2.90 -35.56 -0.30
C LEU A 690 -1.65 -34.82 0.25
N PRO A 691 -0.48 -35.47 0.43
CA PRO A 691 0.76 -34.75 0.72
C PRO A 691 1.14 -33.70 -0.33
N LEU A 692 0.86 -33.95 -1.62
CA LEU A 692 1.10 -32.96 -2.69
C LEU A 692 0.03 -31.86 -2.68
N TRP A 693 -1.25 -32.22 -2.55
CA TRP A 693 -2.38 -31.30 -2.46
C TRP A 693 -2.20 -30.23 -1.37
N PHE A 694 -1.76 -30.63 -0.18
CA PHE A 694 -1.56 -29.70 0.92
C PHE A 694 -0.22 -28.92 0.87
N SER A 695 0.79 -29.39 0.13
CA SER A 695 2.07 -28.67 0.00
C SER A 695 2.09 -27.66 -1.14
N HIS A 696 1.61 -28.00 -2.34
CA HIS A 696 1.86 -27.18 -3.53
C HIS A 696 1.40 -25.71 -3.46
N PRO A 697 0.38 -25.28 -2.67
CA PRO A 697 0.07 -23.86 -2.53
C PRO A 697 1.22 -23.05 -1.92
N CYS A 698 2.22 -23.69 -1.29
CA CYS A 698 3.40 -23.01 -0.76
C CYS A 698 4.25 -22.34 -1.84
N LEU A 699 4.24 -22.88 -3.08
CA LEU A 699 5.16 -22.53 -4.17
C LEU A 699 5.23 -21.03 -4.47
N LEU A 700 4.11 -20.31 -4.32
CA LEU A 700 4.04 -18.86 -4.53
C LEU A 700 3.95 -18.03 -3.24
N GLN A 701 3.71 -18.66 -2.08
CA GLN A 701 3.39 -17.95 -0.82
C GLN A 701 4.50 -17.06 -0.25
N ALA A 702 5.75 -17.16 -0.73
CA ALA A 702 6.85 -16.30 -0.29
C ALA A 702 7.07 -15.07 -1.17
N PHE A 703 6.62 -15.07 -2.43
CA PHE A 703 6.75 -13.92 -3.35
C PHE A 703 6.12 -12.64 -2.77
N VAL A 704 5.04 -12.80 -2.01
CA VAL A 704 4.26 -11.72 -1.42
C VAL A 704 4.68 -11.36 0.01
N SER A 705 5.72 -11.99 0.56
CA SER A 705 6.12 -11.78 1.98
C SER A 705 6.97 -10.55 2.25
N VAL A 706 7.53 -9.92 1.22
CA VAL A 706 8.24 -8.63 1.33
C VAL A 706 7.49 -7.62 0.46
N PRO A 707 6.66 -6.73 1.03
CA PRO A 707 5.71 -5.92 0.27
C PRO A 707 6.32 -5.07 -0.84
N PHE A 708 7.51 -4.48 -0.66
CA PHE A 708 8.17 -3.74 -1.75
C PHE A 708 8.42 -4.63 -2.99
N ARG A 709 8.73 -5.91 -2.81
CA ARG A 709 8.90 -6.86 -3.93
C ARG A 709 7.58 -7.19 -4.66
N THR A 710 6.44 -6.67 -4.20
CA THR A 710 5.13 -6.80 -4.85
C THR A 710 4.75 -5.64 -5.77
N SER A 711 5.51 -4.54 -5.78
CA SER A 711 5.22 -3.34 -6.57
C SER A 711 5.56 -3.49 -8.07
N ASN A 712 5.22 -4.65 -8.66
CA ASN A 712 5.43 -5.01 -10.05
C ASN A 712 4.36 -6.00 -10.53
N LYS A 713 4.07 -6.01 -11.84
CA LYS A 713 2.95 -6.75 -12.44
C LYS A 713 3.02 -8.27 -12.26
N LEU A 714 4.21 -8.85 -12.21
CA LEU A 714 4.41 -10.28 -11.97
C LEU A 714 3.91 -10.65 -10.56
N ALA A 715 4.40 -9.95 -9.55
CA ALA A 715 4.02 -10.20 -8.17
C ALA A 715 2.56 -9.83 -7.87
N SER A 716 2.02 -8.76 -8.46
CA SER A 716 0.58 -8.45 -8.39
C SER A 716 -0.27 -9.57 -9.02
N THR A 717 0.18 -10.17 -10.12
CA THR A 717 -0.50 -11.33 -10.71
C THR A 717 -0.40 -12.59 -9.82
N ILE A 718 0.72 -12.77 -9.12
CA ILE A 718 0.87 -13.82 -8.11
C ILE A 718 -0.07 -13.61 -6.90
N VAL A 719 -0.38 -12.36 -6.49
CA VAL A 719 -1.43 -12.09 -5.49
C VAL A 719 -2.78 -12.60 -5.98
N ARG A 720 -3.16 -12.39 -7.25
CA ARG A 720 -4.43 -12.91 -7.82
C ARG A 720 -4.48 -14.44 -7.88
N ILE A 721 -3.37 -15.09 -8.21
CA ILE A 721 -3.23 -16.55 -8.16
C ILE A 721 -3.42 -17.06 -6.72
N LEU A 722 -2.78 -16.42 -5.74
CA LEU A 722 -2.92 -16.78 -4.31
C LEU A 722 -4.34 -16.48 -3.77
N ARG A 723 -5.01 -15.42 -4.25
CA ARG A 723 -6.43 -15.14 -3.97
C ARG A 723 -7.31 -16.29 -4.46
N ALA A 724 -7.13 -16.74 -5.71
CA ALA A 724 -7.85 -17.91 -6.22
C ALA A 724 -7.58 -19.17 -5.39
N GLN A 725 -6.31 -19.53 -5.12
CA GLN A 725 -5.95 -20.70 -4.32
C GLN A 725 -6.51 -20.68 -2.88
N GLY A 726 -6.52 -19.50 -2.25
CA GLY A 726 -7.11 -19.27 -0.93
C GLY A 726 -8.64 -19.30 -0.91
N GLY A 727 -9.30 -19.32 -2.07
CA GLY A 727 -10.75 -19.34 -2.22
C GLY A 727 -11.41 -17.97 -2.15
N PHE A 728 -10.64 -16.89 -2.24
CA PHE A 728 -11.12 -15.50 -2.23
C PHE A 728 -11.97 -15.18 -3.47
N ASP A 729 -12.91 -14.25 -3.34
CA ASP A 729 -13.74 -13.83 -4.48
C ASP A 729 -12.91 -13.14 -5.58
N ILE A 730 -13.50 -13.01 -6.76
CA ILE A 730 -12.91 -12.30 -7.91
C ILE A 730 -12.65 -10.84 -7.52
N GLU A 731 -11.50 -10.32 -7.98
CA GLU A 731 -11.06 -8.95 -7.72
C GLU A 731 -12.06 -7.94 -8.32
N GLN A 732 -12.58 -7.03 -7.51
CA GLN A 732 -13.56 -6.02 -7.93
C GLN A 732 -12.99 -4.60 -7.90
N ASP A 733 -13.78 -3.60 -8.30
CA ASP A 733 -13.35 -2.19 -8.27
C ASP A 733 -13.05 -1.73 -6.84
N CYS A 734 -14.02 -1.88 -5.93
CA CYS A 734 -13.90 -1.51 -4.52
C CYS A 734 -13.28 -2.63 -3.66
N VAL A 735 -12.82 -2.26 -2.46
CA VAL A 735 -12.35 -3.24 -1.46
C VAL A 735 -13.48 -4.19 -1.04
N ALA A 736 -13.14 -5.45 -0.77
CA ALA A 736 -14.11 -6.44 -0.30
C ALA A 736 -14.28 -6.37 1.24
N GLY A 737 -13.20 -6.04 1.95
CA GLY A 737 -13.16 -5.81 3.38
C GLY A 737 -13.92 -6.85 4.21
N MET A 738 -14.83 -6.37 5.06
CA MET A 738 -15.66 -7.25 5.90
C MET A 738 -16.62 -8.18 5.15
N ASP A 739 -16.93 -7.98 3.87
CA ASP A 739 -17.85 -8.86 3.13
C ASP A 739 -17.17 -10.21 2.83
N GLU A 740 -15.89 -10.18 2.46
CA GLU A 740 -15.06 -11.37 2.25
C GLU A 740 -14.76 -12.13 3.55
N VAL A 741 -14.79 -11.45 4.69
CA VAL A 741 -14.73 -12.03 6.05
C VAL A 741 -16.05 -12.69 6.46
N ARG A 742 -17.19 -12.24 5.90
CA ARG A 742 -18.54 -12.80 6.13
C ARG A 742 -18.88 -13.97 5.19
N ARG A 743 -18.17 -14.12 4.05
CA ARG A 743 -18.50 -15.11 3.01
C ARG A 743 -18.28 -16.56 3.49
N PRO A 744 -19.34 -17.40 3.57
CA PRO A 744 -19.26 -18.73 4.18
C PRO A 744 -18.40 -19.72 3.40
N ASP A 745 -17.79 -20.67 4.11
CA ASP A 745 -17.07 -21.87 3.64
C ASP A 745 -16.03 -21.68 2.50
N SER A 746 -15.55 -20.45 2.34
CA SER A 746 -14.70 -19.97 1.25
C SER A 746 -13.21 -20.33 1.40
N PHE A 747 -12.89 -21.57 1.78
CA PHE A 747 -11.52 -22.00 2.15
C PHE A 747 -10.64 -22.50 0.98
N GLY A 748 -11.10 -22.35 -0.27
CA GLY A 748 -10.35 -22.67 -1.49
C GLY A 748 -9.82 -24.11 -1.54
N LEU A 749 -8.59 -24.27 -2.05
CA LEU A 749 -7.92 -25.57 -2.15
C LEU A 749 -7.77 -26.26 -0.77
N SER A 750 -7.58 -25.49 0.30
CA SER A 750 -7.49 -26.06 1.65
C SER A 750 -8.84 -26.62 2.14
N GLY A 751 -9.96 -25.98 1.78
CA GLY A 751 -11.31 -26.47 2.03
C GLY A 751 -11.57 -27.80 1.33
N ILE A 752 -11.25 -27.87 0.04
CA ILE A 752 -11.38 -29.08 -0.77
C ILE A 752 -10.51 -30.21 -0.19
N GLY A 753 -9.26 -29.91 0.20
CA GLY A 753 -8.35 -30.88 0.84
C GLY A 753 -8.89 -31.44 2.15
N MET A 754 -9.46 -30.59 3.02
CA MET A 754 -10.10 -31.04 4.27
C MET A 754 -11.33 -31.92 4.01
N LYS A 755 -12.13 -31.60 2.99
CA LYS A 755 -13.27 -32.45 2.56
C LYS A 755 -12.80 -33.80 2.01
N LEU A 756 -11.67 -33.85 1.31
CA LEU A 756 -11.06 -35.11 0.86
C LEU A 756 -10.59 -35.97 2.06
N LEU A 757 -9.86 -35.39 3.02
CA LEU A 757 -9.47 -36.09 4.26
C LEU A 757 -10.68 -36.68 5.00
N ALA A 758 -11.77 -35.93 5.10
CA ALA A 758 -13.00 -36.42 5.74
C ALA A 758 -13.65 -37.60 4.99
N ARG A 759 -13.56 -37.64 3.65
CA ARG A 759 -14.06 -38.78 2.83
C ARG A 759 -13.23 -40.05 3.02
N GLU A 760 -11.93 -39.91 3.28
CA GLU A 760 -11.04 -41.03 3.60
C GLU A 760 -11.13 -41.46 5.09
N GLY A 761 -12.01 -40.84 5.89
CA GLY A 761 -12.17 -41.13 7.33
C GLY A 761 -11.10 -40.49 8.23
N LEU A 762 -10.30 -39.56 7.70
CA LEU A 762 -9.11 -38.98 8.34
C LEU A 762 -9.32 -37.50 8.72
N SER A 763 -10.54 -37.13 9.09
CA SER A 763 -10.90 -35.78 9.58
C SER A 763 -10.25 -35.41 10.92
N GLU A 764 -9.57 -36.35 11.59
CA GLU A 764 -8.81 -36.11 12.81
C GLU A 764 -7.46 -35.41 12.54
N LEU A 765 -6.90 -35.52 11.33
CA LEU A 765 -5.62 -34.89 10.97
C LEU A 765 -5.78 -33.36 10.91
N SER A 766 -5.20 -32.66 11.89
CA SER A 766 -5.45 -31.25 12.18
C SER A 766 -4.48 -30.28 11.48
N SER A 767 -3.42 -30.79 10.87
CA SER A 767 -2.38 -30.00 10.23
C SER A 767 -1.70 -30.74 9.06
N PHE A 768 -1.03 -29.97 8.19
CA PHE A 768 -0.21 -30.56 7.12
C PHE A 768 0.97 -31.39 7.66
N LYS A 769 1.48 -31.07 8.85
CA LYS A 769 2.50 -31.86 9.54
C LYS A 769 2.01 -33.29 9.84
N GLU A 770 0.78 -33.42 10.32
CA GLU A 770 0.16 -34.74 10.58
C GLU A 770 -0.10 -35.51 9.28
N VAL A 771 -0.51 -34.83 8.19
CA VAL A 771 -0.65 -35.45 6.86
C VAL A 771 0.68 -36.04 6.36
N LEU A 772 1.80 -35.33 6.53
CA LEU A 772 3.13 -35.85 6.18
C LEU A 772 3.67 -36.91 7.15
N GLN A 773 3.20 -36.95 8.39
CA GLN A 773 3.53 -38.02 9.34
C GLN A 773 2.76 -39.31 9.02
N ALA A 774 1.51 -39.20 8.57
CA ALA A 774 0.74 -40.33 8.05
C ALA A 774 1.29 -40.83 6.71
N TRP A 775 1.65 -39.90 5.81
CA TRP A 775 2.12 -40.20 4.45
C TRP A 775 3.35 -39.35 4.06
N PRO A 776 4.57 -39.82 4.36
CA PRO A 776 5.79 -39.10 4.04
C PRO A 776 5.98 -38.89 2.53
N SER A 777 6.29 -37.65 2.13
CA SER A 777 6.60 -37.29 0.74
C SER A 777 7.81 -36.35 0.68
N GLU A 778 8.94 -36.85 0.17
CA GLU A 778 10.15 -36.05 -0.03
C GLU A 778 9.88 -34.85 -0.95
N PHE A 779 9.11 -35.04 -2.02
CA PHE A 779 8.80 -33.96 -2.96
C PHE A 779 7.99 -32.84 -2.31
N ALA A 780 7.04 -33.16 -1.43
CA ALA A 780 6.29 -32.16 -0.66
C ALA A 780 7.20 -31.35 0.28
N VAL A 781 8.14 -32.01 0.96
CA VAL A 781 9.15 -31.36 1.81
C VAL A 781 10.12 -30.51 0.97
N HIS A 782 10.50 -30.98 -0.22
CA HIS A 782 11.34 -30.20 -1.14
C HIS A 782 10.62 -28.93 -1.61
N MET A 783 9.33 -29.00 -1.96
CA MET A 783 8.54 -27.82 -2.36
C MET A 783 8.52 -26.77 -1.26
N LEU A 784 8.39 -27.15 0.03
CA LEU A 784 8.56 -26.21 1.14
C LEU A 784 9.95 -25.54 1.10
N HIS A 785 11.03 -26.31 1.02
CA HIS A 785 12.41 -25.79 1.04
C HIS A 785 12.75 -24.85 -0.13
N ILE A 786 12.27 -25.12 -1.35
CA ILE A 786 12.49 -24.18 -2.48
C ILE A 786 11.55 -22.98 -2.42
N SER A 787 10.34 -23.14 -1.87
CA SER A 787 9.37 -22.04 -1.76
C SER A 787 9.77 -20.95 -0.74
N THR A 788 10.70 -21.21 0.18
CA THR A 788 11.28 -20.14 1.01
C THR A 788 12.25 -19.23 0.26
N ARG A 789 12.60 -19.58 -0.99
CA ARG A 789 13.57 -18.88 -1.84
C ARG A 789 12.94 -18.47 -3.20
N PRO A 790 11.91 -17.60 -3.21
CA PRO A 790 11.18 -17.21 -4.42
C PRO A 790 12.02 -16.48 -5.47
N LEU A 791 13.11 -15.80 -5.07
CA LEU A 791 14.02 -15.15 -6.01
C LEU A 791 14.98 -16.17 -6.62
N GLY A 792 15.58 -17.04 -5.78
CA GLY A 792 16.53 -18.06 -6.21
C GLY A 792 15.95 -19.17 -7.09
N TYR A 793 14.64 -19.44 -7.00
CA TYR A 793 13.94 -20.48 -7.77
C TYR A 793 12.72 -19.95 -8.56
N LYS A 794 12.71 -18.65 -8.91
CA LYS A 794 11.56 -17.94 -9.48
C LYS A 794 10.82 -18.72 -10.59
N GLY A 795 11.53 -19.06 -11.66
CA GLY A 795 10.96 -19.79 -12.79
C GLY A 795 10.51 -21.20 -12.42
N LEU A 796 11.32 -21.92 -11.61
CA LEU A 796 11.02 -23.27 -11.15
C LEU A 796 9.68 -23.35 -10.41
N LEU A 797 9.42 -22.38 -9.52
CA LEU A 797 8.19 -22.30 -8.72
C LEU A 797 6.95 -21.98 -9.58
N ILE A 798 7.07 -21.04 -10.53
CA ILE A 798 6.01 -20.71 -11.50
C ILE A 798 5.68 -21.93 -12.37
N GLY A 799 6.72 -22.60 -12.88
CA GLY A 799 6.59 -23.83 -13.69
C GLY A 799 5.88 -24.96 -12.94
N MET A 800 6.28 -25.23 -11.69
CA MET A 800 5.61 -26.23 -10.85
C MET A 800 4.15 -25.87 -10.59
N THR A 801 3.86 -24.62 -10.24
CA THR A 801 2.49 -24.17 -9.97
C THR A 801 1.61 -24.33 -11.22
N THR A 802 2.17 -24.17 -12.42
CA THR A 802 1.48 -24.42 -13.70
C THR A 802 1.11 -25.90 -13.91
N ALA A 803 1.92 -26.84 -13.42
CA ALA A 803 1.54 -28.25 -13.42
C ALA A 803 0.39 -28.53 -12.43
N PHE A 804 0.41 -27.93 -11.24
CA PHE A 804 -0.69 -28.08 -10.28
C PHE A 804 -1.98 -27.39 -10.75
N ALA A 805 -1.91 -26.22 -11.39
CA ALA A 805 -3.08 -25.57 -12.00
C ALA A 805 -3.69 -26.43 -13.13
N LYS A 806 -2.88 -27.03 -14.02
CA LYS A 806 -3.38 -28.02 -15.00
C LYS A 806 -3.93 -29.28 -14.31
N MET A 807 -3.40 -29.71 -13.17
CA MET A 807 -3.96 -30.81 -12.38
C MET A 807 -5.35 -30.47 -11.82
N HIS A 808 -5.56 -29.23 -11.38
CA HIS A 808 -6.87 -28.77 -10.92
C HIS A 808 -7.92 -28.81 -12.03
N VAL A 809 -7.58 -28.41 -13.27
CA VAL A 809 -8.49 -28.51 -14.42
C VAL A 809 -8.98 -29.95 -14.63
N VAL A 810 -8.06 -30.93 -14.64
CA VAL A 810 -8.43 -32.35 -14.83
C VAL A 810 -9.18 -32.89 -13.61
N PHE A 811 -8.73 -32.56 -12.40
CA PHE A 811 -9.31 -33.07 -11.16
C PHE A 811 -10.67 -32.41 -10.82
N ALA A 812 -10.98 -31.23 -11.34
CA ALA A 812 -12.31 -30.61 -11.26
C ALA A 812 -13.38 -31.46 -11.97
N SER A 813 -13.00 -32.31 -12.94
CA SER A 813 -13.91 -33.27 -13.58
C SER A 813 -14.03 -34.60 -12.81
N SER A 814 -13.36 -34.74 -11.65
CA SER A 814 -13.28 -36.01 -10.91
C SER A 814 -14.56 -36.29 -10.10
N PRO A 815 -15.14 -37.52 -10.19
CA PRO A 815 -16.27 -37.93 -9.34
C PRO A 815 -15.88 -38.13 -7.86
N VAL A 816 -14.62 -37.91 -7.50
CA VAL A 816 -14.11 -37.94 -6.11
C VAL A 816 -14.50 -36.66 -5.33
N LEU A 817 -14.89 -35.58 -6.03
CA LEU A 817 -15.34 -34.30 -5.45
C LEU A 817 -16.87 -34.25 -5.26
N ALA A 818 -17.40 -33.23 -4.59
CA ALA A 818 -18.83 -32.85 -4.70
C ALA A 818 -19.01 -31.89 -5.89
N ALA A 819 -20.22 -31.76 -6.44
CA ALA A 819 -20.49 -30.83 -7.54
C ALA A 819 -20.05 -29.38 -7.24
N ASP A 820 -20.29 -28.90 -6.01
CA ASP A 820 -19.85 -27.56 -5.60
C ASP A 820 -18.32 -27.45 -5.55
N ASP A 821 -17.63 -28.52 -5.10
CA ASP A 821 -16.16 -28.57 -5.08
C ASP A 821 -15.55 -28.70 -6.48
N GLN A 822 -16.25 -29.34 -7.43
CA GLN A 822 -15.89 -29.39 -8.84
C GLN A 822 -15.96 -27.98 -9.47
N LEU A 823 -17.08 -27.28 -9.28
CA LEU A 823 -17.28 -25.91 -9.78
C LEU A 823 -16.29 -24.92 -9.14
N ASN A 824 -16.08 -25.01 -7.82
CA ASN A 824 -15.08 -24.20 -7.13
C ASN A 824 -13.66 -24.46 -7.66
N LEU A 825 -13.27 -25.73 -7.82
CA LEU A 825 -11.94 -26.08 -8.33
C LEU A 825 -11.74 -25.62 -9.79
N GLN A 826 -12.78 -25.70 -10.62
CA GLN A 826 -12.75 -25.20 -12.00
C GLN A 826 -12.52 -23.67 -12.03
N GLY A 827 -13.24 -22.91 -11.20
CA GLY A 827 -13.09 -21.45 -11.11
C GLY A 827 -11.72 -21.02 -10.55
N ILE A 828 -11.16 -21.79 -9.61
CA ILE A 828 -9.79 -21.60 -9.12
C ILE A 828 -8.79 -21.87 -10.26
N ALA A 829 -8.87 -23.04 -10.90
CA ALA A 829 -7.95 -23.45 -11.96
C ALA A 829 -7.92 -22.49 -13.16
N GLN A 830 -9.08 -21.92 -13.52
CA GLN A 830 -9.15 -20.89 -14.55
C GLN A 830 -8.34 -19.64 -14.16
N ARG A 831 -8.62 -19.06 -12.97
CA ARG A 831 -7.91 -17.85 -12.48
C ARG A 831 -6.41 -18.08 -12.29
N GLU A 832 -6.03 -19.28 -11.85
CA GLU A 832 -4.61 -19.68 -11.78
C GLU A 832 -3.97 -19.70 -13.17
N LEU A 833 -4.57 -20.35 -14.17
CA LEU A 833 -3.99 -20.46 -15.50
C LEU A 833 -3.94 -19.11 -16.25
N GLU A 834 -4.97 -18.27 -16.13
CA GLU A 834 -4.97 -16.90 -16.67
C GLU A 834 -3.84 -16.04 -16.08
N GLY A 835 -3.58 -16.17 -14.76
CA GLY A 835 -2.45 -15.51 -14.11
C GLY A 835 -1.10 -16.09 -14.53
N LEU A 836 -1.00 -17.41 -14.59
CA LEU A 836 0.25 -18.10 -14.91
C LEU A 836 0.65 -17.91 -16.38
N GLU A 837 -0.28 -17.80 -17.32
CA GLU A 837 0.00 -17.47 -18.72
C GLU A 837 0.74 -16.11 -18.82
N PHE A 838 0.30 -15.11 -18.05
CA PHE A 838 1.03 -13.84 -17.91
C PHE A 838 2.41 -14.04 -17.27
N CYS A 839 2.52 -14.81 -16.18
CA CYS A 839 3.80 -15.10 -15.54
C CYS A 839 4.80 -15.75 -16.53
N TRP A 840 4.38 -16.73 -17.33
CA TRP A 840 5.24 -17.34 -18.35
C TRP A 840 5.69 -16.34 -19.42
N ARG A 841 4.79 -15.47 -19.89
CA ARG A 841 5.14 -14.39 -20.83
C ARG A 841 6.10 -13.36 -20.25
N ASP A 842 6.06 -13.11 -18.94
CA ASP A 842 7.03 -12.27 -18.24
C ASP A 842 8.41 -12.94 -18.18
N MET A 843 8.48 -14.23 -17.82
CA MET A 843 9.72 -15.01 -17.73
C MET A 843 10.41 -15.25 -19.10
N MET A 844 9.69 -15.15 -20.23
CA MET A 844 10.27 -15.25 -21.57
C MET A 844 11.24 -14.10 -21.95
N HIS A 845 11.44 -13.09 -21.08
CA HIS A 845 12.46 -12.07 -21.27
C HIS A 845 13.85 -12.48 -20.73
N ASP A 846 13.95 -13.59 -20.00
CA ASP A 846 15.20 -14.18 -19.52
C ASP A 846 15.23 -15.69 -19.84
N ASP A 847 16.12 -16.10 -20.74
CA ASP A 847 16.27 -17.50 -21.17
C ASP A 847 16.48 -18.48 -20.00
N LYS A 848 17.14 -18.06 -18.91
CA LYS A 848 17.36 -18.90 -17.73
C LYS A 848 16.05 -19.08 -16.96
N GLU A 849 15.31 -18.01 -16.71
CA GLU A 849 14.04 -18.09 -15.96
C GLU A 849 12.96 -18.85 -16.76
N HIS A 850 12.93 -18.69 -18.09
CA HIS A 850 12.05 -19.47 -18.97
C HIS A 850 12.40 -20.97 -18.99
N ILE A 851 13.68 -21.33 -19.07
CA ILE A 851 14.13 -22.73 -18.98
C ILE A 851 13.84 -23.32 -17.59
N GLU A 852 13.93 -22.52 -16.52
CA GLU A 852 13.54 -22.95 -15.17
C GLU A 852 12.02 -23.18 -15.05
N CYS A 853 11.17 -22.38 -15.72
CA CYS A 853 9.74 -22.66 -15.85
C CYS A 853 9.48 -24.00 -16.53
N CYS A 854 10.15 -24.26 -17.66
CA CYS A 854 10.04 -25.52 -18.39
C CYS A 854 10.43 -26.73 -17.51
N LYS A 855 11.53 -26.61 -16.75
CA LYS A 855 11.99 -27.65 -15.80
C LYS A 855 11.01 -27.84 -14.65
N GLY A 856 10.51 -26.78 -14.03
CA GLY A 856 9.56 -26.83 -12.93
C GLY A 856 8.27 -27.54 -13.30
N TYR A 857 7.73 -27.22 -14.48
CA TYR A 857 6.54 -27.88 -15.02
C TYR A 857 6.75 -29.39 -15.21
N LEU A 858 7.83 -29.78 -15.87
CA LEU A 858 8.11 -31.20 -16.17
C LEU A 858 8.39 -32.03 -14.89
N ILE A 859 9.03 -31.44 -13.88
CA ILE A 859 9.27 -32.10 -12.60
C ILE A 859 7.94 -32.31 -11.84
N ALA A 860 7.16 -31.24 -11.62
CA ALA A 860 5.88 -31.38 -10.90
C ALA A 860 4.90 -32.29 -11.64
N LYS A 861 4.82 -32.19 -12.98
CA LYS A 861 4.03 -33.11 -13.82
C LYS A 861 4.35 -34.58 -13.52
N LYS A 862 5.64 -34.93 -13.50
CA LYS A 862 6.09 -36.31 -13.27
C LYS A 862 5.68 -36.83 -11.89
N GLU A 863 5.73 -35.98 -10.87
CA GLU A 863 5.35 -36.34 -9.50
C GLU A 863 3.82 -36.45 -9.35
N ILE A 864 3.06 -35.52 -9.93
CA ILE A 864 1.59 -35.58 -10.01
C ILE A 864 1.13 -36.89 -10.68
N GLN A 865 1.76 -37.29 -11.80
CA GLN A 865 1.40 -38.52 -12.51
C GLN A 865 1.61 -39.80 -11.67
N LYS A 866 2.52 -39.82 -10.67
CA LYS A 866 2.68 -40.98 -9.77
C LYS A 866 1.47 -41.20 -8.86
N CYS A 867 0.69 -40.15 -8.58
CA CYS A 867 -0.50 -40.24 -7.74
C CYS A 867 -1.66 -40.98 -8.44
N PHE A 868 -1.62 -41.16 -9.76
CA PHE A 868 -2.70 -41.75 -10.55
C PHE A 868 -2.24 -43.10 -11.14
N PRO A 869 -2.54 -44.23 -10.48
CA PRO A 869 -2.09 -45.54 -10.95
C PRO A 869 -2.79 -45.91 -12.27
N CYS A 870 -2.04 -45.91 -13.37
CA CYS A 870 -2.55 -46.27 -14.68
C CYS A 870 -3.22 -47.66 -14.66
N ALA A 871 -4.42 -47.75 -15.22
CA ALA A 871 -5.24 -48.95 -15.23
C ALA A 871 -4.57 -50.05 -16.07
N LYS A 872 -3.85 -50.97 -15.41
CA LYS A 872 -3.25 -52.14 -16.06
C LYS A 872 -4.33 -52.96 -16.77
N THR A 873 -4.32 -52.90 -18.09
CA THR A 873 -5.13 -53.78 -18.96
C THR A 873 -4.81 -55.22 -18.61
N GLY A 874 -5.82 -55.95 -18.13
CA GLY A 874 -5.64 -57.28 -17.58
C GLY A 874 -5.40 -58.36 -18.63
N GLU A 875 -4.20 -58.42 -19.19
CA GLU A 875 -3.69 -59.62 -19.84
C GLU A 875 -3.59 -60.74 -18.79
N LYS A 876 -4.67 -61.51 -18.68
CA LYS A 876 -4.63 -62.82 -18.02
C LYS A 876 -3.76 -63.74 -18.87
N SER A 877 -2.48 -63.85 -18.52
CA SER A 877 -1.65 -64.97 -18.98
C SER A 877 -2.36 -66.27 -18.63
N VAL A 878 -2.95 -66.92 -19.64
CA VAL A 878 -3.57 -68.24 -19.49
C VAL A 878 -2.42 -69.24 -19.33
N VAL A 879 -2.00 -69.44 -18.09
CA VAL A 879 -1.08 -70.51 -17.71
C VAL A 879 -1.81 -71.83 -17.90
N GLY A 880 -1.65 -72.43 -19.08
CA GLY A 880 -2.04 -73.80 -19.30
C GLY A 880 -1.24 -74.72 -18.37
N HIS A 881 -1.94 -75.54 -17.59
CA HIS A 881 -1.35 -76.70 -16.93
C HIS A 881 -1.99 -77.95 -17.51
N THR A 882 -1.26 -78.60 -18.40
CA THR A 882 -1.41 -80.02 -18.71
C THR A 882 -0.62 -80.81 -17.67
N GLY A 883 -1.32 -81.62 -16.87
CA GLY A 883 -0.77 -82.43 -15.78
C GLY A 883 -1.88 -83.15 -15.04
#